data_AF-A0A6A6C226-F1
#
_entry.id   AF-A0A6A6C226-F1
#
_cell.length_a   1.000
_cell.length_b   1.000
_cell.length_c   1.000
_cell.angle_alpha   90.00
_cell.angle_beta   90.00
_cell.angle_gamma   90.00
#
_symmetry.space_group_name_H-M   'P 1'
#
loop_
_entity.id
_entity.type
_entity.pdbx_description
1 polymer ?
#
loop_
_entity_poly.entity_id
_entity_poly.type
_entity_poly.pdbx_seq_one_letter_code
_entity_poly.pdbx_strand_id
1 'polypeptide(L)'
;MRLLLLALLASAASAIPSPTSPHQPAFTYNNDSFLLHGKPFQIRGGQIDPQRVHPAYWSDRISKAKAMGLNTIFGYVYWNLLEPSPGQWNFEARNNIAEWYRLVQEAGMYAVLRPGSYICGERDWGGLPSWLMEIPGMSIRSDNEPFLDASRNYLVRLGQEIKQQQITEGGPILMAQVENEYGSFADSHSYTSKLADIMREAFDLVLFTNDGGSSAVAAGQIHGVLAEIDGPPEVGFEARAQYVTDPTSLGPLLDGEYYTTWIDSWASNYTYQYTGPGGRQSYQSVYDDIDYILSNNASFSLYMFHGGTNFGFENGAVYPDDYLQPVTSSYDYGSPLDESGRTIELYDGLKTVIQKYVPQGERIPQSPKNLPRMKVPDVQLKPIASLFDGSILGKSTYSQDPKTMEALGQSYGFLLYEHQATEQIQGLVRPGDRPRDRVLIYVNGQRKGVMDSIYSTPNQVTVNLQRGDKLQLLVENMGRTDFGYPQLLDASRGINGSVTIDGKTLQGWNTYKLPLETAPSAQNHGWHGWPGWSQSQFPHPTNSSSVPVFYSGTFRTNCRSNDPTCDTFISIPNGIKGQVWVNGFNLGRYWIVGPQQSLYLPAPVLKRAWGQQSNEIVVLELEPKAGTQMIARGLDERVWGNNPDPDRS
;
A
#
# COMPACT_ATOMS: atom_id res chain seq x y z
N MET A 1 31.14 -59.77 -67.13
CA MET A 1 32.26 -60.18 -66.26
C MET A 1 32.50 -59.05 -65.26
N ARG A 2 31.99 -59.19 -64.02
CA ARG A 2 32.73 -59.10 -62.74
C ARG A 2 33.51 -57.78 -62.55
N LEU A 3 33.01 -56.87 -61.70
CA LEU A 3 33.27 -56.75 -60.25
C LEU A 3 34.65 -56.13 -59.95
N LEU A 4 34.68 -54.96 -59.28
CA LEU A 4 35.38 -54.79 -58.01
C LEU A 4 35.05 -53.42 -57.37
N LEU A 5 34.25 -53.49 -56.30
CA LEU A 5 34.22 -52.50 -55.22
C LEU A 5 35.61 -52.42 -54.56
N LEU A 6 36.08 -51.21 -54.26
CA LEU A 6 37.00 -50.98 -53.15
C LEU A 6 36.41 -49.94 -52.20
N ALA A 7 36.23 -50.35 -50.95
CA ALA A 7 35.77 -49.56 -49.84
C ALA A 7 36.88 -48.58 -49.39
N LEU A 8 36.52 -47.33 -49.13
CA LEU A 8 37.31 -46.38 -48.36
C LEU A 8 36.65 -46.23 -46.98
N LEU A 9 37.22 -46.91 -45.99
CA LEU A 9 37.04 -46.66 -44.57
C LEU A 9 38.15 -45.72 -44.11
N ALA A 10 37.80 -44.52 -43.66
CA ALA A 10 38.71 -43.63 -42.93
C ALA A 10 37.95 -42.89 -41.82
N SER A 11 38.03 -43.46 -40.62
CA SER A 11 38.03 -42.85 -39.29
C SER A 11 37.22 -41.56 -39.07
N ALA A 12 36.00 -41.71 -38.54
CA ALA A 12 35.38 -40.68 -37.71
C ALA A 12 36.08 -40.67 -36.34
N ALA A 13 36.90 -39.67 -36.08
CA ALA A 13 37.36 -39.39 -34.73
C ALA A 13 36.18 -38.81 -33.95
N SER A 14 35.66 -39.57 -32.98
CA SER A 14 34.68 -39.11 -32.02
C SER A 14 35.29 -37.95 -31.22
N ALA A 15 34.85 -36.72 -31.48
CA ALA A 15 35.16 -35.59 -30.62
C ALA A 15 34.49 -35.84 -29.26
N ILE A 16 35.30 -36.13 -28.25
CA ILE A 16 34.86 -36.14 -26.86
C ILE A 16 34.43 -34.70 -26.56
N PRO A 17 33.17 -34.42 -26.17
CA PRO A 17 32.79 -33.08 -25.77
C PRO A 17 33.65 -32.68 -24.57
N SER A 18 34.40 -31.59 -24.73
CA SER A 18 35.11 -30.96 -23.62
C SER A 18 34.11 -30.66 -22.51
N PRO A 19 34.45 -30.86 -21.22
CA PRO A 19 33.59 -30.47 -20.13
C PRO A 19 33.28 -28.97 -20.29
N THR A 20 32.02 -28.64 -20.50
CA THR A 20 31.55 -27.26 -20.46
C THR A 20 32.02 -26.66 -19.15
N SER A 21 32.82 -25.59 -19.22
CA SER A 21 33.15 -24.79 -18.04
C SER A 21 31.86 -24.53 -17.26
N PRO A 22 31.86 -24.62 -15.92
CA PRO A 22 30.66 -24.32 -15.14
C PRO A 22 30.18 -22.94 -15.58
N HIS A 23 28.95 -22.88 -16.08
CA HIS A 23 28.33 -21.65 -16.56
C HIS A 23 28.35 -20.68 -15.37
N GLN A 24 29.10 -19.59 -15.44
CA GLN A 24 29.15 -18.63 -14.34
C GLN A 24 27.72 -18.14 -14.05
N PRO A 25 27.27 -18.13 -12.78
CA PRO A 25 25.96 -17.61 -12.43
C PRO A 25 25.78 -16.18 -12.93
N ALA A 26 24.56 -15.85 -13.36
CA ALA A 26 24.26 -14.52 -13.88
C ALA A 26 24.37 -13.44 -12.78
N PHE A 27 23.95 -13.78 -11.56
CA PHE A 27 24.16 -12.98 -10.36
C PHE A 27 24.53 -13.88 -9.18
N THR A 28 25.49 -13.46 -8.37
CA THR A 28 25.95 -14.15 -7.15
C THR A 28 26.69 -13.14 -6.26
N TYR A 29 27.34 -13.60 -5.19
CA TYR A 29 28.18 -12.77 -4.34
C TYR A 29 29.33 -13.58 -3.74
N ASN A 30 30.37 -12.89 -3.29
CA ASN A 30 31.42 -13.44 -2.43
C ASN A 30 31.42 -12.70 -1.09
N ASN A 31 32.48 -12.80 -0.27
CA ASN A 31 32.50 -12.13 1.04
C ASN A 31 32.46 -10.59 0.95
N ASP A 32 32.89 -10.00 -0.17
CA ASP A 32 33.18 -8.56 -0.26
C ASP A 32 32.34 -7.83 -1.32
N SER A 33 31.70 -8.54 -2.26
CA SER A 33 31.03 -7.94 -3.41
C SER A 33 29.91 -8.81 -3.98
N PHE A 34 28.84 -8.16 -4.45
CA PHE A 34 27.95 -8.78 -5.43
C PHE A 34 28.68 -8.91 -6.77
N LEU A 35 28.34 -9.95 -7.51
CA LEU A 35 28.95 -10.32 -8.78
C LEU A 35 27.86 -10.46 -9.84
N LEU A 36 27.86 -9.54 -10.81
CA LEU A 36 27.00 -9.59 -11.98
C LEU A 36 27.81 -10.12 -13.17
N HIS A 37 27.43 -11.28 -13.69
CA HIS A 37 28.18 -12.01 -14.72
C HIS A 37 29.69 -12.13 -14.39
N GLY A 38 29.99 -12.46 -13.13
CA GLY A 38 31.36 -12.63 -12.61
C GLY A 38 32.14 -11.33 -12.36
N LYS A 39 31.54 -10.15 -12.52
CA LYS A 39 32.19 -8.85 -12.28
C LYS A 39 31.62 -8.17 -11.03
N PRO A 40 32.45 -7.50 -10.21
CA PRO A 40 31.98 -6.72 -9.07
C PRO A 40 30.87 -5.75 -9.47
N PHE A 41 29.80 -5.74 -8.68
CA PHE A 41 28.62 -4.92 -8.89
C PHE A 41 28.21 -4.29 -7.55
N GLN A 42 28.14 -2.97 -7.50
CA GLN A 42 27.63 -2.24 -6.34
C GLN A 42 26.18 -1.86 -6.62
N ILE A 43 25.25 -2.32 -5.77
CA ILE A 43 23.83 -1.99 -5.90
C ILE A 43 23.61 -0.57 -5.39
N ARG A 44 23.08 0.29 -6.27
CA ARG A 44 22.62 1.64 -5.96
C ARG A 44 21.12 1.65 -6.19
N GLY A 45 20.40 1.29 -5.14
CA GLY A 45 18.98 0.99 -5.15
C GLY A 45 18.09 2.18 -4.83
N GLY A 46 16.87 2.13 -5.33
CA GLY A 46 15.79 2.99 -4.85
C GLY A 46 14.47 2.26 -4.92
N GLN A 47 13.68 2.36 -3.87
CA GLN A 47 12.41 1.66 -3.80
C GLN A 47 11.29 2.42 -4.49
N ILE A 48 10.57 1.71 -5.35
CA ILE A 48 9.31 2.13 -5.97
C ILE A 48 8.38 0.92 -5.99
N ASP A 49 7.28 0.99 -5.24
CA ASP A 49 6.28 -0.07 -5.25
C ASP A 49 5.35 0.12 -6.46
N PRO A 50 5.31 -0.79 -7.45
CA PRO A 50 4.55 -0.59 -8.68
C PRO A 50 3.06 -0.34 -8.42
N GLN A 51 2.49 -0.96 -7.40
CA GLN A 51 1.07 -0.91 -7.07
C GLN A 51 0.63 0.41 -6.39
N ARG A 52 1.58 1.26 -5.97
CA ARG A 52 1.32 2.65 -5.49
C ARG A 52 1.39 3.70 -6.59
N VAL A 53 1.84 3.32 -7.79
CA VAL A 53 2.03 4.22 -8.93
C VAL A 53 1.10 3.82 -10.06
N HIS A 54 0.36 4.77 -10.63
CA HIS A 54 -0.46 4.48 -11.80
C HIS A 54 0.42 3.99 -12.97
N PRO A 55 0.09 2.88 -13.68
CA PRO A 55 0.99 2.24 -14.64
C PRO A 55 1.53 3.13 -15.75
N ALA A 56 0.71 4.09 -16.22
CA ALA A 56 1.11 5.09 -17.20
C ALA A 56 2.32 5.96 -16.78
N TYR A 57 2.69 5.94 -15.49
CA TYR A 57 3.80 6.68 -14.92
C TYR A 57 5.01 5.83 -14.54
N TRP A 58 4.92 4.49 -14.62
CA TRP A 58 6.02 3.60 -14.28
C TRP A 58 7.33 3.96 -14.98
N SER A 59 7.31 4.11 -16.31
CA SER A 59 8.51 4.46 -17.09
C SER A 59 9.11 5.81 -16.70
N ASP A 60 8.30 6.79 -16.29
CA ASP A 60 8.79 8.09 -15.83
C ASP A 60 9.52 7.95 -14.49
N ARG A 61 8.96 7.20 -13.53
CA ARG A 61 9.59 7.00 -12.22
C ARG A 61 10.90 6.25 -12.33
N ILE A 62 10.93 5.18 -13.14
CA ILE A 62 12.15 4.40 -13.44
C ILE A 62 13.20 5.30 -14.13
N SER A 63 12.79 6.12 -15.10
CA SER A 63 13.73 7.02 -15.80
C SER A 63 14.36 8.06 -14.87
N LYS A 64 13.60 8.56 -13.88
CA LYS A 64 14.10 9.50 -12.86
C LYS A 64 15.06 8.82 -11.88
N ALA A 65 14.80 7.57 -11.49
CA ALA A 65 15.74 6.76 -10.71
C ALA A 65 17.08 6.63 -11.45
N LYS A 66 17.03 6.23 -12.74
CA LYS A 66 18.23 6.12 -13.59
C LYS A 66 18.98 7.45 -13.72
N ALA A 67 18.25 8.55 -13.92
CA ALA A 67 18.85 9.88 -14.06
C ALA A 67 19.51 10.40 -12.77
N MET A 68 19.16 9.84 -11.62
CA MET A 68 19.83 10.13 -10.35
C MET A 68 21.18 9.42 -10.23
N GLY A 69 21.37 8.29 -10.93
CA GLY A 69 22.55 7.43 -10.84
C GLY A 69 22.28 6.06 -10.21
N LEU A 70 21.01 5.76 -9.91
CA LEU A 70 20.60 4.43 -9.47
C LEU A 70 20.73 3.42 -10.63
N ASN A 71 21.06 2.19 -10.29
CA ASN A 71 21.17 1.07 -11.24
C ASN A 71 20.16 -0.06 -10.96
N THR A 72 19.51 -0.04 -9.80
CA THR A 72 18.60 -1.10 -9.35
C THR A 72 17.33 -0.51 -8.75
N ILE A 73 16.18 -1.10 -9.05
CA ILE A 73 14.89 -0.78 -8.43
C ILE A 73 14.52 -1.85 -7.42
N PHE A 74 14.18 -1.44 -6.21
CA PHE A 74 13.56 -2.32 -5.21
C PHE A 74 12.04 -2.10 -5.28
N GLY A 75 11.26 -3.13 -4.95
CA GLY A 75 9.82 -2.97 -4.88
C GLY A 75 9.14 -4.14 -4.18
N TYR A 76 8.21 -3.80 -3.29
CA TYR A 76 7.31 -4.79 -2.75
C TYR A 76 6.27 -5.25 -3.77
N VAL A 77 5.75 -6.45 -3.56
CA VAL A 77 4.55 -6.97 -4.23
C VAL A 77 3.45 -7.21 -3.19
N TYR A 78 2.26 -6.66 -3.42
CA TYR A 78 1.15 -6.71 -2.48
C TYR A 78 0.25 -7.91 -2.76
N TRP A 79 0.40 -8.98 -1.97
CA TRP A 79 -0.37 -10.22 -2.10
C TRP A 79 -1.88 -9.95 -2.07
N ASN A 80 -2.36 -9.14 -1.12
CA ASN A 80 -3.79 -8.80 -0.98
C ASN A 80 -4.42 -8.19 -2.25
N LEU A 81 -3.64 -7.53 -3.11
CA LEU A 81 -4.13 -7.02 -4.38
C LEU A 81 -4.01 -8.05 -5.52
N LEU A 82 -3.03 -8.96 -5.46
CA LEU A 82 -2.87 -10.03 -6.45
C LEU A 82 -3.89 -11.15 -6.24
N GLU A 83 -4.30 -11.41 -5.00
CA GLU A 83 -5.29 -12.43 -4.64
C GLU A 83 -6.34 -11.84 -3.67
N PRO A 84 -7.21 -10.92 -4.14
CA PRO A 84 -8.22 -10.29 -3.29
C PRO A 84 -9.26 -11.27 -2.72
N SER A 85 -9.35 -12.47 -3.28
CA SER A 85 -10.16 -13.57 -2.74
C SER A 85 -9.46 -14.90 -3.05
N PRO A 86 -9.64 -15.96 -2.23
CA PRO A 86 -8.91 -17.21 -2.41
C PRO A 86 -9.02 -17.78 -3.83
N GLY A 87 -7.87 -17.97 -4.48
CA GLY A 87 -7.74 -18.49 -5.84
C GLY A 87 -8.15 -17.53 -6.97
N GLN A 88 -8.59 -16.30 -6.65
CA GLN A 88 -8.96 -15.29 -7.65
C GLN A 88 -7.82 -14.31 -7.86
N TRP A 89 -7.04 -14.56 -8.91
CA TRP A 89 -5.81 -13.81 -9.21
C TRP A 89 -6.07 -12.60 -10.11
N ASN A 90 -5.42 -11.47 -9.81
CA ASN A 90 -5.44 -10.26 -10.62
C ASN A 90 -4.02 -9.77 -10.92
N PHE A 91 -3.57 -9.95 -12.16
CA PHE A 91 -2.28 -9.47 -12.68
C PHE A 91 -2.45 -8.37 -13.75
N GLU A 92 -3.57 -7.64 -13.73
CA GLU A 92 -3.88 -6.60 -14.70
C GLU A 92 -3.53 -5.19 -14.18
N ALA A 93 -3.44 -4.22 -15.09
CA ALA A 93 -3.19 -2.81 -14.79
C ALA A 93 -2.00 -2.63 -13.84
N ARG A 94 -2.22 -2.10 -12.62
CA ARG A 94 -1.16 -1.87 -11.61
C ARG A 94 -0.63 -3.14 -10.96
N ASN A 95 -1.33 -4.25 -11.11
CA ASN A 95 -0.89 -5.56 -10.65
C ASN A 95 -0.15 -6.34 -11.74
N ASN A 96 0.09 -5.75 -12.91
CA ASN A 96 0.92 -6.36 -13.94
C ASN A 96 2.41 -6.24 -13.57
N ILE A 97 2.85 -7.10 -12.64
CA ILE A 97 4.20 -7.10 -12.08
C ILE A 97 5.24 -7.52 -13.15
N ALA A 98 4.86 -8.40 -14.07
CA ALA A 98 5.73 -8.78 -15.20
C ALA A 98 6.03 -7.58 -16.10
N GLU A 99 5.02 -6.76 -16.43
CA GLU A 99 5.20 -5.52 -17.20
C GLU A 99 6.07 -4.51 -16.46
N TRP A 100 5.88 -4.34 -15.15
CA TRP A 100 6.72 -3.47 -14.34
C TRP A 100 8.21 -3.82 -14.48
N TYR A 101 8.57 -5.08 -14.28
CA TYR A 101 9.96 -5.51 -14.42
C TYR A 101 10.45 -5.46 -15.87
N ARG A 102 9.57 -5.72 -16.86
CA ARG A 102 9.91 -5.49 -18.28
C ARG A 102 10.32 -4.04 -18.53
N LEU A 103 9.59 -3.06 -17.97
CA LEU A 103 9.93 -1.64 -18.09
C LEU A 103 11.24 -1.28 -17.36
N VAL A 104 11.52 -1.91 -16.22
CA VAL A 104 12.81 -1.77 -15.52
C VAL A 104 13.96 -2.24 -16.42
N GLN A 105 13.78 -3.40 -17.08
CA GLN A 105 14.75 -3.95 -18.02
C GLN A 105 14.93 -3.07 -19.27
N GLU A 106 13.83 -2.56 -19.85
CA GLU A 106 13.88 -1.64 -21.00
C GLU A 106 14.60 -0.34 -20.67
N ALA A 107 14.46 0.15 -19.44
CA ALA A 107 15.22 1.27 -18.95
C ALA A 107 16.71 0.93 -18.75
N GLY A 108 17.13 -0.33 -18.92
CA GLY A 108 18.50 -0.80 -18.69
C GLY A 108 18.91 -0.69 -17.22
N MET A 109 17.98 -0.99 -16.32
CA MET A 109 18.18 -1.11 -14.88
C MET A 109 17.93 -2.55 -14.43
N TYR A 110 18.42 -2.88 -13.24
CA TYR A 110 18.16 -4.15 -12.56
C TYR A 110 17.05 -3.99 -11.52
N ALA A 111 16.63 -5.11 -10.94
CA ALA A 111 15.62 -5.12 -9.88
C ALA A 111 15.98 -6.05 -8.72
N VAL A 112 15.46 -5.72 -7.53
CA VAL A 112 15.34 -6.62 -6.38
C VAL A 112 13.87 -6.83 -6.07
N LEU A 113 13.46 -8.10 -5.97
CA LEU A 113 12.09 -8.50 -5.66
C LEU A 113 11.91 -8.59 -4.15
N ARG A 114 10.82 -8.02 -3.63
CA ARG A 114 10.43 -8.20 -2.21
C ARG A 114 8.99 -8.71 -2.16
N PRO A 115 8.80 -10.03 -2.29
CA PRO A 115 7.48 -10.58 -2.57
C PRO A 115 6.65 -10.83 -1.30
N GLY A 116 7.25 -10.78 -0.11
CA GLY A 116 6.60 -11.09 1.16
C GLY A 116 6.84 -12.55 1.59
N SER A 117 5.88 -13.28 2.17
CA SER A 117 4.43 -13.06 2.14
C SER A 117 3.91 -11.83 2.89
N TYR A 118 4.62 -11.41 3.95
CA TYR A 118 4.36 -10.17 4.67
C TYR A 118 5.41 -9.13 4.28
N ILE A 119 5.00 -7.87 4.12
CA ILE A 119 5.85 -6.78 3.64
C ILE A 119 5.85 -5.54 4.52
N CYS A 120 5.07 -5.50 5.61
CA CYS A 120 4.86 -4.24 6.34
C CYS A 120 4.42 -3.12 5.38
N GLY A 121 5.28 -2.10 5.21
CA GLY A 121 5.25 -1.12 4.15
C GLY A 121 4.08 -0.16 4.25
N GLU A 122 3.43 -0.02 5.41
CA GLU A 122 2.26 0.84 5.61
C GLU A 122 1.11 0.52 4.67
N ARG A 123 0.92 -0.77 4.40
CA ARG A 123 -0.15 -1.34 3.57
C ARG A 123 -1.11 -2.10 4.43
N ASP A 124 -2.39 -2.12 4.08
CA ASP A 124 -3.41 -2.87 4.84
C ASP A 124 -2.92 -4.29 5.17
N TRP A 125 -2.79 -4.55 6.46
CA TRP A 125 -2.30 -5.80 7.06
C TRP A 125 -0.93 -6.29 6.56
N GLY A 126 -0.02 -5.36 6.24
CA GLY A 126 1.32 -5.69 5.76
C GLY A 126 1.30 -6.41 4.41
N GLY A 127 0.30 -6.12 3.57
CA GLY A 127 0.11 -6.76 2.26
C GLY A 127 -0.57 -8.13 2.31
N LEU A 128 -0.88 -8.66 3.50
CA LEU A 128 -1.57 -9.94 3.67
C LEU A 128 -3.06 -9.84 3.28
N PRO A 129 -3.61 -10.80 2.51
CA PRO A 129 -5.04 -10.82 2.21
C PRO A 129 -5.89 -11.08 3.47
N SER A 130 -6.93 -10.27 3.70
CA SER A 130 -7.76 -10.38 4.91
C SER A 130 -8.48 -11.72 5.04
N TRP A 131 -8.72 -12.44 3.94
CA TRP A 131 -9.37 -13.75 3.95
C TRP A 131 -8.52 -14.83 4.63
N LEU A 132 -7.21 -14.61 4.86
CA LEU A 132 -6.38 -15.53 5.64
C LEU A 132 -6.93 -15.76 7.05
N MET A 133 -7.57 -14.74 7.66
CA MET A 133 -8.17 -14.86 9.00
C MET A 133 -9.28 -15.90 9.07
N GLU A 134 -9.95 -16.19 7.96
CA GLU A 134 -11.04 -17.16 7.91
C GLU A 134 -10.55 -18.60 7.72
N ILE A 135 -9.23 -18.81 7.55
CA ILE A 135 -8.65 -20.15 7.47
C ILE A 135 -8.55 -20.76 8.88
N PRO A 136 -9.14 -21.93 9.13
CA PRO A 136 -9.08 -22.57 10.44
C PRO A 136 -7.66 -22.82 10.91
N GLY A 137 -7.36 -22.42 12.14
CA GLY A 137 -6.03 -22.60 12.74
C GLY A 137 -4.95 -21.69 12.18
N MET A 138 -5.30 -20.66 11.39
CA MET A 138 -4.35 -19.68 10.86
C MET A 138 -3.57 -18.98 11.98
N SER A 139 -2.24 -18.96 11.82
CA SER A 139 -1.35 -18.10 12.58
C SER A 139 -0.33 -17.50 11.61
N ILE A 140 -0.51 -16.22 11.28
CA ILE A 140 0.35 -15.52 10.32
C ILE A 140 1.78 -15.37 10.84
N ARG A 141 2.74 -15.24 9.92
CA ARG A 141 4.17 -15.04 10.22
C ARG A 141 4.71 -16.06 11.24
N SER A 142 4.30 -17.31 11.11
CA SER A 142 4.69 -18.37 12.05
C SER A 142 4.84 -19.72 11.34
N ASP A 143 5.44 -20.69 12.03
CA ASP A 143 5.55 -22.07 11.55
C ASP A 143 4.20 -22.79 11.71
N ASN A 144 3.26 -22.35 10.89
CA ASN A 144 1.87 -22.77 10.87
C ASN A 144 1.57 -23.28 9.46
N GLU A 145 1.21 -24.57 9.36
CA GLU A 145 0.96 -25.24 8.08
C GLU A 145 -0.07 -24.49 7.21
N PRO A 146 -1.24 -24.04 7.72
CA PRO A 146 -2.16 -23.21 6.94
C PRO A 146 -1.54 -21.94 6.35
N PHE A 147 -0.69 -21.23 7.11
CA PHE A 147 -0.03 -20.03 6.64
C PHE A 147 1.09 -20.31 5.62
N LEU A 148 1.88 -21.36 5.84
CA LEU A 148 2.93 -21.79 4.93
C LEU A 148 2.36 -22.28 3.60
N ASP A 149 1.23 -23.00 3.62
CA ASP A 149 0.55 -23.46 2.41
C ASP A 149 -0.02 -22.28 1.60
N ALA A 150 -0.67 -21.32 2.27
CA ALA A 150 -1.17 -20.11 1.62
C ALA A 150 -0.02 -19.28 1.02
N SER A 151 1.07 -19.10 1.78
CA SER A 151 2.29 -18.44 1.33
C SER A 151 2.92 -19.13 0.12
N ARG A 152 3.00 -20.46 0.13
CA ARG A 152 3.51 -21.28 -0.98
C ARG A 152 2.69 -21.07 -2.24
N ASN A 153 1.36 -21.16 -2.14
CA ASN A 153 0.47 -20.96 -3.29
C ASN A 153 0.67 -19.57 -3.92
N TYR A 154 0.79 -18.55 -3.08
CA TYR A 154 1.06 -17.18 -3.51
C TYR A 154 2.43 -17.02 -4.18
N LEU A 155 3.51 -17.39 -3.50
CA LEU A 155 4.86 -17.16 -3.98
C LEU A 155 5.15 -17.97 -5.24
N VAL A 156 4.71 -19.23 -5.31
CA VAL A 156 4.85 -20.07 -6.52
C VAL A 156 4.04 -19.49 -7.68
N ARG A 157 2.82 -18.99 -7.44
CA ARG A 157 2.04 -18.35 -8.50
C ARG A 157 2.69 -17.06 -9.00
N LEU A 158 3.20 -16.23 -8.09
CA LEU A 158 3.96 -15.03 -8.47
C LEU A 158 5.22 -15.39 -9.26
N GLY A 159 5.97 -16.40 -8.83
CA GLY A 159 7.17 -16.90 -9.52
C GLY A 159 6.89 -17.37 -10.94
N GLN A 160 5.75 -18.01 -11.18
CA GLN A 160 5.28 -18.37 -12.52
C GLN A 160 5.00 -17.13 -13.38
N GLU A 161 4.35 -16.11 -12.81
CA GLU A 161 3.99 -14.88 -13.52
C GLU A 161 5.24 -14.10 -13.97
N ILE A 162 6.26 -14.00 -13.11
CA ILE A 162 7.46 -13.19 -13.36
C ILE A 162 8.67 -14.02 -13.79
N LYS A 163 8.46 -15.28 -14.22
CA LYS A 163 9.55 -16.21 -14.54
C LYS A 163 10.57 -15.62 -15.51
N GLN A 164 10.10 -15.02 -16.60
CA GLN A 164 10.97 -14.43 -17.63
C GLN A 164 11.72 -13.18 -17.16
N GLN A 165 11.35 -12.61 -16.01
CA GLN A 165 11.97 -11.42 -15.45
C GLN A 165 13.10 -11.78 -14.47
N GLN A 166 13.30 -13.06 -14.13
CA GLN A 166 14.44 -13.50 -13.32
C GLN A 166 15.74 -13.42 -14.13
N ILE A 167 16.85 -12.99 -13.51
CA ILE A 167 18.15 -12.84 -14.19
C ILE A 167 18.68 -14.16 -14.78
N THR A 168 18.30 -15.29 -14.19
CA THR A 168 18.60 -16.65 -14.65
C THR A 168 17.88 -17.00 -15.97
N GLU A 169 16.77 -16.33 -16.26
CA GLU A 169 16.00 -16.44 -17.50
C GLU A 169 16.26 -15.23 -18.44
N GLY A 170 17.24 -14.37 -18.11
CA GLY A 170 17.63 -13.20 -18.89
C GLY A 170 16.88 -11.91 -18.57
N GLY A 171 16.08 -11.89 -17.50
CA GLY A 171 15.38 -10.70 -17.00
C GLY A 171 16.21 -9.81 -16.04
N PRO A 172 15.63 -8.75 -15.45
CA PRO A 172 16.37 -7.81 -14.62
C PRO A 172 16.44 -8.16 -13.12
N ILE A 173 15.66 -9.13 -12.62
CA ILE A 173 15.56 -9.41 -11.19
C ILE A 173 16.79 -10.19 -10.72
N LEU A 174 17.60 -9.57 -9.85
CA LEU A 174 18.88 -10.11 -9.38
C LEU A 174 18.74 -11.03 -8.17
N MET A 175 17.90 -10.64 -7.22
CA MET A 175 17.73 -11.29 -5.92
C MET A 175 16.32 -11.06 -5.38
N ALA A 176 15.93 -11.87 -4.39
CA ALA A 176 14.63 -11.80 -3.74
C ALA A 176 14.74 -11.81 -2.22
N GLN A 177 13.99 -10.93 -1.55
CA GLN A 177 13.93 -10.89 -0.09
C GLN A 177 13.03 -12.02 0.44
N VAL A 178 13.46 -12.69 1.50
CA VAL A 178 12.64 -13.65 2.25
C VAL A 178 12.02 -12.92 3.45
N GLU A 179 10.69 -12.91 3.54
CA GLU A 179 9.98 -12.21 4.63
C GLU A 179 10.31 -10.70 4.66
N ASN A 180 10.04 -10.02 5.76
CA ASN A 180 10.38 -8.63 6.01
C ASN A 180 10.51 -8.33 7.51
N GLU A 181 11.72 -7.97 7.97
CA GLU A 181 12.00 -7.60 9.36
C GLU A 181 11.42 -8.60 10.36
N TYR A 182 11.70 -9.88 10.14
CA TYR A 182 11.15 -10.92 11.00
C TYR A 182 11.67 -10.82 12.44
N GLY A 183 12.92 -10.36 12.62
CA GLY A 183 13.52 -10.14 13.92
C GLY A 183 12.84 -9.05 14.76
N SER A 184 12.06 -8.16 14.12
CA SER A 184 11.21 -7.18 14.80
C SER A 184 9.86 -7.76 15.27
N PHE A 185 9.56 -9.01 14.89
CA PHE A 185 8.34 -9.72 15.23
C PHE A 185 8.58 -10.92 16.15
N ALA A 186 9.52 -11.80 15.79
CA ALA A 186 9.84 -13.03 16.51
C ALA A 186 11.22 -13.59 16.09
N ASP A 187 11.56 -14.79 16.55
CA ASP A 187 12.87 -15.44 16.34
C ASP A 187 12.75 -16.92 15.87
N SER A 188 11.59 -17.31 15.32
CA SER A 188 11.37 -18.66 14.77
C SER A 188 12.13 -18.90 13.46
N HIS A 189 13.36 -19.40 13.57
CA HIS A 189 14.14 -19.86 12.42
C HIS A 189 13.51 -21.06 11.69
N SER A 190 12.64 -21.84 12.34
CA SER A 190 11.89 -22.93 11.69
C SER A 190 10.93 -22.38 10.63
N TYR A 191 10.20 -21.33 10.96
CA TYR A 191 9.29 -20.64 10.04
C TYR A 191 10.06 -20.04 8.86
N THR A 192 11.06 -19.20 9.14
CA THR A 192 11.78 -18.47 8.10
C THR A 192 12.59 -19.39 7.19
N SER A 193 13.14 -20.50 7.71
CA SER A 193 13.79 -21.53 6.87
C SER A 193 12.81 -22.21 5.92
N LYS A 194 11.61 -22.58 6.39
CA LYS A 194 10.56 -23.16 5.53
C LYS A 194 10.07 -22.17 4.47
N LEU A 195 9.97 -20.88 4.82
CA LEU A 195 9.65 -19.83 3.87
C LEU A 195 10.76 -19.64 2.83
N ALA A 196 12.04 -19.71 3.24
CA ALA A 196 13.16 -19.68 2.31
C ALA A 196 13.12 -20.87 1.34
N ASP A 197 12.74 -22.06 1.78
CA ASP A 197 12.57 -23.22 0.89
C ASP A 197 11.43 -23.03 -0.11
N ILE A 198 10.30 -22.44 0.32
CA ILE A 198 9.21 -22.05 -0.58
C ILE A 198 9.71 -21.01 -1.61
N MET A 199 10.51 -20.04 -1.18
CA MET A 199 11.09 -19.03 -2.07
C MET A 199 12.04 -19.66 -3.10
N ARG A 200 12.86 -20.64 -2.72
CA ARG A 200 13.74 -21.39 -3.65
C ARG A 200 12.96 -22.23 -4.67
N GLU A 201 11.76 -22.68 -4.32
CA GLU A 201 10.86 -23.35 -5.26
C GLU A 201 10.24 -22.34 -6.25
N ALA A 202 9.88 -21.15 -5.78
CA ALA A 202 9.23 -20.13 -6.58
C ALA A 202 10.21 -19.35 -7.48
N PHE A 203 11.44 -19.13 -7.03
CA PHE A 203 12.41 -18.24 -7.65
C PHE A 203 13.81 -18.88 -7.70
N ASP A 204 14.43 -18.86 -8.88
CA ASP A 204 15.84 -19.22 -9.09
C ASP A 204 16.71 -17.97 -8.98
N LEU A 205 16.79 -17.43 -7.76
CA LEU A 205 17.45 -16.16 -7.43
C LEU A 205 18.28 -16.28 -6.15
N VAL A 206 19.24 -15.36 -5.99
CA VAL A 206 19.88 -15.13 -4.68
C VAL A 206 18.82 -14.67 -3.69
N LEU A 207 18.82 -15.24 -2.49
CA LEU A 207 17.94 -14.85 -1.40
C LEU A 207 18.67 -14.01 -0.36
N PHE A 208 17.97 -13.04 0.21
CA PHE A 208 18.45 -12.24 1.35
C PHE A 208 17.34 -11.97 2.38
N THR A 209 17.70 -11.60 3.60
CA THR A 209 16.79 -11.05 4.63
C THR A 209 17.17 -9.61 4.94
N ASN A 210 16.23 -8.85 5.51
CA ASN A 210 16.46 -7.48 5.93
C ASN A 210 15.83 -7.26 7.32
N ASP A 211 16.62 -6.73 8.25
CA ASP A 211 16.20 -6.47 9.62
C ASP A 211 16.91 -5.24 10.21
N GLY A 212 16.23 -4.54 11.11
CA GLY A 212 16.78 -3.35 11.76
C GLY A 212 18.10 -3.56 12.50
N GLY A 213 19.00 -2.57 12.35
CA GLY A 213 20.36 -2.50 12.90
C GLY A 213 20.46 -2.63 14.42
N SER A 214 20.21 -3.83 14.94
CA SER A 214 20.17 -4.20 16.35
C SER A 214 20.37 -5.71 16.50
N SER A 215 20.08 -6.27 17.67
CA SER A 215 20.00 -7.74 17.83
C SER A 215 18.91 -8.39 16.99
N ALA A 216 17.96 -7.64 16.41
CA ALA A 216 16.92 -8.15 15.53
C ALA A 216 17.50 -8.92 14.33
N VAL A 217 18.62 -8.47 13.76
CA VAL A 217 19.31 -9.16 12.65
C VAL A 217 19.67 -10.61 13.02
N ALA A 218 20.00 -10.88 14.29
CA ALA A 218 20.28 -12.24 14.75
C ALA A 218 19.04 -13.14 14.71
N ALA A 219 17.86 -12.59 15.02
CA ALA A 219 16.58 -13.30 15.02
C ALA A 219 15.99 -13.47 13.61
N GLY A 220 16.24 -12.50 12.73
CA GLY A 220 15.79 -12.53 11.33
C GLY A 220 16.68 -13.35 10.39
N GLN A 221 17.96 -13.57 10.73
CA GLN A 221 18.88 -14.32 9.86
C GLN A 221 18.36 -15.73 9.53
N ILE A 222 18.68 -16.22 8.33
CA ILE A 222 18.35 -17.57 7.86
C ILE A 222 19.61 -18.24 7.34
N HIS A 223 19.85 -19.48 7.76
CA HIS A 223 20.98 -20.28 7.30
C HIS A 223 21.02 -20.37 5.76
N GLY A 224 22.16 -20.05 5.16
CA GLY A 224 22.35 -20.05 3.70
C GLY A 224 21.57 -18.99 2.94
N VAL A 225 21.16 -17.90 3.60
CA VAL A 225 20.52 -16.71 3.03
C VAL A 225 21.30 -15.49 3.51
N LEU A 226 21.59 -14.55 2.61
CA LEU A 226 22.36 -13.35 2.92
C LEU A 226 21.59 -12.47 3.91
N ALA A 227 22.15 -12.23 5.10
CA ALA A 227 21.54 -11.33 6.07
C ALA A 227 21.97 -9.89 5.76
N GLU A 228 21.03 -8.96 5.71
CA GLU A 228 21.25 -7.53 5.46
C GLU A 228 20.47 -6.68 6.45
N ILE A 229 20.69 -5.36 6.43
CA ILE A 229 20.16 -4.42 7.43
C ILE A 229 19.24 -3.37 6.83
N ASP A 230 18.44 -2.74 7.68
CA ASP A 230 17.84 -1.43 7.43
C ASP A 230 18.19 -0.42 8.54
N GLY A 231 17.89 0.85 8.25
CA GLY A 231 18.07 1.97 9.16
C GLY A 231 19.44 2.65 9.03
N PRO A 232 19.99 3.22 10.12
CA PRO A 232 21.28 3.92 10.06
C PRO A 232 22.44 2.97 9.69
N PRO A 233 23.18 3.22 8.61
CA PRO A 233 24.09 2.22 8.03
C PRO A 233 25.29 1.88 8.91
N GLU A 234 25.86 2.85 9.61
CA GLU A 234 26.99 2.59 10.54
C GLU A 234 26.57 1.60 11.64
N VAL A 235 25.43 1.87 12.29
CA VAL A 235 24.89 1.04 13.36
C VAL A 235 24.45 -0.33 12.82
N GLY A 236 23.78 -0.35 11.65
CA GLY A 236 23.32 -1.58 11.02
C GLY A 236 24.44 -2.52 10.63
N PHE A 237 25.48 -2.01 9.95
CA PHE A 237 26.62 -2.83 9.54
C PHE A 237 27.42 -3.33 10.74
N GLU A 238 27.59 -2.53 11.80
CA GLU A 238 28.21 -2.98 13.05
C GLU A 238 27.38 -4.08 13.73
N ALA A 239 26.06 -3.89 13.84
CA ALA A 239 25.15 -4.87 14.42
C ALA A 239 25.19 -6.20 13.63
N ARG A 240 25.15 -6.16 12.31
CA ARG A 240 25.29 -7.36 11.46
C ARG A 240 26.60 -8.07 11.75
N ALA A 241 27.72 -7.35 11.76
CA ALA A 241 29.03 -7.93 12.03
C ALA A 241 29.13 -8.57 13.43
N GLN A 242 28.41 -8.03 14.40
CA GLN A 242 28.36 -8.54 15.77
C GLN A 242 27.45 -9.77 15.92
N TYR A 243 26.25 -9.73 15.33
CA TYR A 243 25.17 -10.68 15.64
C TYR A 243 24.99 -11.79 14.61
N VAL A 244 25.37 -11.58 13.34
CA VAL A 244 25.32 -12.61 12.29
C VAL A 244 26.59 -13.43 12.35
N THR A 245 26.52 -14.57 13.02
CA THR A 245 27.67 -15.46 13.23
C THR A 245 27.69 -16.67 12.31
N ASP A 246 26.59 -16.93 11.58
CA ASP A 246 26.55 -17.96 10.55
C ASP A 246 27.32 -17.49 9.32
N PRO A 247 28.46 -18.11 8.97
CA PRO A 247 29.27 -17.69 7.83
C PRO A 247 28.54 -17.86 6.49
N THR A 248 27.48 -18.66 6.43
CA THR A 248 26.67 -18.85 5.21
C THR A 248 25.68 -17.71 4.96
N SER A 249 25.44 -16.87 5.98
CA SER A 249 24.58 -15.69 5.90
C SER A 249 25.37 -14.39 5.71
N LEU A 250 26.70 -14.46 5.66
CA LEU A 250 27.59 -13.33 5.42
C LEU A 250 27.90 -13.17 3.92
N GLY A 251 28.26 -11.95 3.55
CA GLY A 251 28.56 -11.54 2.19
C GLY A 251 28.80 -10.03 2.10
N PRO A 252 28.67 -9.41 0.90
CA PRO A 252 28.72 -7.96 0.77
C PRO A 252 27.75 -7.28 1.73
N LEU A 253 27.98 -6.01 2.01
CA LEU A 253 27.08 -5.20 2.82
C LEU A 253 26.01 -4.55 1.93
N LEU A 254 24.75 -4.68 2.33
CA LEU A 254 23.63 -3.96 1.77
C LEU A 254 22.79 -3.36 2.91
N ASP A 255 22.51 -2.07 2.80
CA ASP A 255 21.39 -1.45 3.50
C ASP A 255 20.15 -1.55 2.61
N GLY A 256 19.28 -2.52 2.89
CA GLY A 256 18.13 -2.82 2.05
C GLY A 256 16.98 -1.81 2.21
N GLU A 257 16.98 -1.00 3.28
CA GLU A 257 16.05 0.11 3.49
C GLU A 257 16.72 1.29 4.22
N TYR A 258 17.41 2.12 3.46
CA TYR A 258 17.89 3.39 3.98
C TYR A 258 16.73 4.39 4.03
N TYR A 259 16.21 4.67 5.22
CA TYR A 259 15.07 5.58 5.42
C TYR A 259 15.44 7.04 5.11
N THR A 260 14.87 7.57 4.03
CA THR A 260 15.11 8.94 3.56
C THR A 260 14.42 10.01 4.41
N THR A 261 13.14 9.78 4.77
CA THR A 261 12.42 10.53 5.80
C THR A 261 11.47 9.59 6.58
N TRP A 262 10.15 9.80 6.59
CA TRP A 262 9.19 8.96 7.29
C TRP A 262 7.75 9.10 6.76
N ILE A 263 6.84 8.30 7.34
CA ILE A 263 5.41 8.22 6.99
C ILE A 263 4.56 9.27 7.72
N ASP A 264 3.42 9.64 7.12
CA ASP A 264 2.40 10.48 7.75
C ASP A 264 1.19 9.65 8.20
N SER A 265 0.68 9.95 9.40
CA SER A 265 -0.55 9.38 9.95
C SER A 265 -1.61 10.46 10.15
N TRP A 266 -2.88 10.10 10.00
CA TRP A 266 -3.99 11.01 10.29
C TRP A 266 -3.98 11.45 11.76
N ALA A 267 -4.42 12.68 12.00
CA ALA A 267 -4.47 13.32 13.32
C ALA A 267 -3.12 13.40 14.05
N SER A 268 -2.02 13.38 13.31
CA SER A 268 -0.68 13.60 13.87
C SER A 268 -0.55 14.99 14.48
N ASN A 269 0.25 15.12 15.54
CA ASN A 269 0.64 16.43 16.08
C ASN A 269 1.56 17.21 15.11
N TYR A 270 2.09 16.55 14.08
CA TYR A 270 2.92 17.17 13.05
C TYR A 270 2.06 17.56 11.84
N THR A 271 2.24 18.78 11.33
CA THR A 271 1.46 19.32 10.20
C THR A 271 1.81 18.70 8.85
N TYR A 272 2.97 18.05 8.79
CA TYR A 272 3.53 17.23 7.73
C TYR A 272 4.86 16.73 8.32
N GLN A 273 5.13 15.42 8.30
CA GLN A 273 6.43 14.90 8.72
C GLN A 273 7.50 15.18 7.64
N TYR A 274 7.74 16.46 7.37
CA TYR A 274 9.09 16.90 7.06
C TYR A 274 9.75 17.28 8.39
N THR A 275 10.14 16.26 9.19
CA THR A 275 10.85 16.38 10.47
C THR A 275 10.14 17.22 11.57
N GLY A 276 9.51 16.55 12.55
CA GLY A 276 9.09 17.15 13.83
C GLY A 276 10.26 17.41 14.81
N PRO A 277 10.00 17.98 16.01
CA PRO A 277 10.77 19.07 16.61
C PRO A 277 12.25 18.70 16.81
N GLY A 278 13.09 19.20 15.90
CA GLY A 278 14.45 18.70 15.63
C GLY A 278 14.78 18.83 14.14
N GLY A 279 13.74 18.77 13.29
CA GLY A 279 13.55 19.69 12.15
C GLY A 279 14.69 19.80 11.14
N ARG A 280 15.44 18.71 10.94
CA ARG A 280 16.47 18.41 9.94
C ARG A 280 17.32 17.30 10.57
N GLN A 281 17.03 16.04 10.28
CA GLN A 281 18.13 15.32 9.63
C GLN A 281 18.36 16.16 8.38
N SER A 282 19.33 17.07 8.42
CA SER A 282 19.60 17.92 7.25
C SER A 282 19.77 16.96 6.10
N TYR A 283 19.28 17.24 4.90
CA TYR A 283 19.57 16.35 3.78
C TYR A 283 21.06 15.99 3.69
N GLN A 284 21.93 16.85 4.25
CA GLN A 284 23.31 16.53 4.57
C GLN A 284 23.55 15.20 5.30
N SER A 285 22.83 14.82 6.36
CA SER A 285 23.01 13.50 6.99
C SER A 285 22.66 12.38 6.02
N VAL A 286 21.59 12.54 5.23
CA VAL A 286 21.26 11.59 4.16
C VAL A 286 22.36 11.51 3.10
N TYR A 287 22.94 12.64 2.74
CA TYR A 287 24.06 12.70 1.80
C TYR A 287 25.32 12.05 2.37
N ASP A 288 25.62 12.29 3.64
CA ASP A 288 26.80 11.79 4.34
C ASP A 288 26.69 10.26 4.56
N ASP A 289 25.53 9.75 4.96
CA ASP A 289 25.27 8.32 5.11
C ASP A 289 25.41 7.58 3.77
N ILE A 290 24.85 8.12 2.68
CA ILE A 290 24.98 7.53 1.35
C ILE A 290 26.43 7.59 0.84
N ASP A 291 27.17 8.67 1.13
CA ASP A 291 28.61 8.75 0.82
C ASP A 291 29.41 7.72 1.65
N TYR A 292 29.08 7.53 2.92
CA TYR A 292 29.65 6.51 3.80
C TYR A 292 29.43 5.10 3.25
N ILE A 293 28.19 4.73 2.89
CA ILE A 293 27.89 3.41 2.31
C ILE A 293 28.71 3.20 1.02
N LEU A 294 28.67 4.18 0.11
CA LEU A 294 29.30 4.05 -1.20
C LEU A 294 30.83 4.01 -1.13
N SER A 295 31.45 4.80 -0.26
CA SER A 295 32.90 4.84 -0.05
C SER A 295 33.45 3.57 0.60
N ASN A 296 32.63 2.85 1.35
CA ASN A 296 32.97 1.54 1.94
C ASN A 296 32.64 0.35 1.02
N ASN A 297 32.36 0.59 -0.27
CA ASN A 297 31.97 -0.44 -1.24
C ASN A 297 30.71 -1.24 -0.83
N ALA A 298 29.89 -0.69 0.07
CA ALA A 298 28.61 -1.25 0.45
C ALA A 298 27.53 -0.81 -0.55
N SER A 299 26.39 -1.48 -0.50
CA SER A 299 25.22 -1.22 -1.33
C SER A 299 24.08 -0.61 -0.51
N PHE A 300 23.12 0.03 -1.16
CA PHE A 300 21.92 0.54 -0.49
C PHE A 300 20.66 0.42 -1.35
N SER A 301 19.50 0.59 -0.73
CA SER A 301 18.25 0.99 -1.36
C SER A 301 17.63 2.16 -0.60
N LEU A 302 17.33 3.25 -1.30
CA LEU A 302 16.61 4.38 -0.71
C LEU A 302 15.15 3.98 -0.45
N TYR A 303 14.77 3.90 0.82
CA TYR A 303 13.38 3.73 1.27
C TYR A 303 12.84 5.11 1.70
N MET A 304 11.92 5.74 1.00
CA MET A 304 11.49 5.47 -0.38
C MET A 304 12.32 6.30 -1.35
N PHE A 305 12.54 5.81 -2.58
CA PHE A 305 12.94 6.68 -3.68
C PHE A 305 11.72 7.44 -4.24
N HIS A 306 10.61 6.73 -4.36
CA HIS A 306 9.30 7.30 -4.63
C HIS A 306 8.23 6.49 -3.91
N GLY A 307 7.56 7.11 -2.94
CA GLY A 307 6.52 6.41 -2.20
C GLY A 307 5.18 6.31 -2.94
N GLY A 308 4.69 7.38 -3.57
CA GLY A 308 3.43 7.36 -4.34
C GLY A 308 2.18 7.52 -3.49
N THR A 309 1.12 6.74 -3.76
CA THR A 309 -0.19 6.92 -3.12
C THR A 309 -0.81 5.59 -2.67
N ASN A 310 -1.32 5.56 -1.44
CA ASN A 310 -2.23 4.54 -0.95
C ASN A 310 -3.65 4.83 -1.45
N PHE A 311 -3.93 4.46 -2.70
CA PHE A 311 -5.25 4.66 -3.31
C PHE A 311 -6.36 3.90 -2.56
N GLY A 312 -7.59 4.35 -2.72
CA GLY A 312 -8.76 3.70 -2.13
C GLY A 312 -8.67 3.51 -0.61
N PHE A 313 -8.66 2.24 -0.18
CA PHE A 313 -8.68 1.82 1.22
C PHE A 313 -7.39 1.11 1.64
N GLU A 314 -6.32 1.26 0.86
CA GLU A 314 -5.17 0.36 0.91
C GLU A 314 -4.11 0.71 1.96
N ASN A 315 -4.27 1.84 2.66
CA ASN A 315 -3.35 2.24 3.71
C ASN A 315 -3.35 1.22 4.87
N GLY A 316 -2.18 1.04 5.47
CA GLY A 316 -2.02 0.37 6.75
C GLY A 316 -2.29 1.29 7.94
N ALA A 317 -1.92 0.81 9.11
CA ALA A 317 -1.99 1.55 10.36
C ALA A 317 -1.00 0.97 11.39
N VAL A 318 -0.61 1.80 12.35
CA VAL A 318 0.27 1.39 13.46
C VAL A 318 -0.38 1.69 14.81
N TYR A 319 0.11 1.04 15.88
CA TYR A 319 -0.35 1.23 17.26
C TYR A 319 0.82 1.50 18.21
N PRO A 320 1.54 2.63 18.08
CA PRO A 320 2.73 2.90 18.88
C PRO A 320 2.43 3.09 20.38
N ASP A 321 1.21 3.54 20.72
CA ASP A 321 0.78 3.92 22.07
C ASP A 321 -0.60 3.30 22.42
N ASP A 322 -0.88 2.08 21.94
CA ASP A 322 -2.15 1.36 22.11
C ASP A 322 -3.41 2.05 21.54
N TYR A 323 -3.25 3.06 20.68
CA TYR A 323 -4.31 3.62 19.84
C TYR A 323 -3.92 3.59 18.37
N LEU A 324 -4.92 3.58 17.50
CA LEU A 324 -4.75 3.46 16.05
C LEU A 324 -4.15 4.74 15.48
N GLN A 325 -3.09 4.61 14.70
CA GLN A 325 -2.57 5.67 13.84
C GLN A 325 -2.66 5.20 12.38
N PRO A 326 -3.76 5.52 11.67
CA PRO A 326 -3.94 5.13 10.29
C PRO A 326 -3.07 6.01 9.39
N VAL A 327 -2.32 5.36 8.51
CA VAL A 327 -1.44 6.05 7.55
C VAL A 327 -2.30 6.85 6.56
N THR A 328 -1.82 8.03 6.16
CA THR A 328 -2.57 8.86 5.23
C THR A 328 -2.72 8.20 3.85
N SER A 329 -3.67 8.67 3.04
CA SER A 329 -3.82 8.18 1.67
C SER A 329 -2.60 8.51 0.82
N SER A 330 -1.91 9.60 1.13
CA SER A 330 -0.63 9.85 0.53
C SER A 330 0.47 9.00 1.12
N TYR A 331 1.39 8.58 0.25
CA TYR A 331 2.64 7.98 0.64
C TYR A 331 3.81 8.78 0.04
N ASP A 332 3.72 10.12 0.12
CA ASP A 332 4.75 11.04 -0.38
C ASP A 332 6.14 10.74 0.23
N TYR A 333 6.14 10.40 1.53
CA TYR A 333 7.31 9.97 2.29
C TYR A 333 8.44 11.01 2.36
N GLY A 334 8.21 12.26 1.90
CA GLY A 334 9.31 13.22 1.71
C GLY A 334 10.46 12.67 0.86
N SER A 335 10.16 11.73 -0.02
CA SER A 335 11.14 10.98 -0.80
C SER A 335 11.76 11.84 -1.91
N PRO A 336 12.88 11.43 -2.53
CA PRO A 336 13.51 12.17 -3.64
C PRO A 336 12.53 12.55 -4.76
N LEU A 337 11.52 11.73 -5.00
CA LEU A 337 10.36 12.09 -5.80
C LEU A 337 9.11 12.30 -4.94
N ASP A 338 8.49 13.48 -5.02
CA ASP A 338 7.20 13.76 -4.37
C ASP A 338 6.11 12.76 -4.82
N GLU A 339 4.95 12.75 -4.17
CA GLU A 339 3.82 11.87 -4.51
C GLU A 339 3.43 11.89 -6.00
N SER A 340 3.59 13.04 -6.67
CA SER A 340 3.30 13.18 -8.11
C SER A 340 4.46 12.77 -9.02
N GLY A 341 5.60 12.37 -8.45
CA GLY A 341 6.82 11.94 -9.14
C GLY A 341 7.75 13.09 -9.52
N ARG A 342 7.61 14.29 -8.94
CA ARG A 342 8.50 15.43 -9.21
C ARG A 342 9.73 15.37 -8.32
N THR A 343 10.86 15.81 -8.86
CA THR A 343 12.10 15.88 -8.08
C THR A 343 12.04 17.03 -7.07
N ILE A 344 12.60 16.81 -5.89
CA ILE A 344 12.76 17.83 -4.84
C ILE A 344 14.25 18.08 -4.54
N GLU A 345 14.57 18.99 -3.61
CA GLU A 345 15.96 19.30 -3.24
C GLU A 345 16.76 18.06 -2.78
N LEU A 346 16.12 17.12 -2.06
CA LEU A 346 16.75 15.86 -1.66
C LEU A 346 17.31 15.09 -2.88
N TYR A 347 16.57 15.04 -3.99
CA TYR A 347 16.98 14.36 -5.22
C TYR A 347 18.25 14.95 -5.81
N ASP A 348 18.35 16.28 -5.90
CA ASP A 348 19.50 16.94 -6.53
C ASP A 348 20.79 16.75 -5.72
N GLY A 349 20.71 16.75 -4.39
CA GLY A 349 21.86 16.48 -3.54
C GLY A 349 22.27 14.99 -3.56
N LEU A 350 21.32 14.06 -3.47
CA LEU A 350 21.60 12.62 -3.59
C LEU A 350 22.21 12.29 -4.95
N LYS A 351 21.68 12.87 -6.04
CA LYS A 351 22.25 12.76 -7.37
C LYS A 351 23.72 13.17 -7.39
N THR A 352 24.06 14.28 -6.73
CA THR A 352 25.44 14.77 -6.67
C THR A 352 26.36 13.80 -5.93
N VAL A 353 25.91 13.20 -4.83
CA VAL A 353 26.68 12.19 -4.08
C VAL A 353 26.84 10.91 -4.89
N ILE A 354 25.73 10.32 -5.34
CA ILE A 354 25.68 9.02 -6.01
C ILE A 354 26.52 9.02 -7.30
N GLN A 355 26.48 10.11 -8.08
CA GLN A 355 27.20 10.19 -9.36
C GLN A 355 28.73 10.21 -9.20
N LYS A 356 29.28 10.50 -8.02
CA LYS A 356 30.73 10.34 -7.76
C LYS A 356 31.19 8.88 -7.90
N TYR A 357 30.28 7.93 -7.64
CA TYR A 357 30.56 6.49 -7.57
C TYR A 357 30.04 5.73 -8.79
N VAL A 358 29.45 6.41 -9.77
CA VAL A 358 29.04 5.79 -11.03
C VAL A 358 30.29 5.44 -11.85
N PRO A 359 30.43 4.18 -12.33
CA PRO A 359 31.59 3.75 -13.12
C PRO A 359 31.84 4.63 -14.35
N GLN A 360 33.13 4.87 -14.64
CA GLN A 360 33.53 5.60 -15.84
C GLN A 360 33.01 4.92 -17.11
N GLY A 361 32.29 5.68 -17.94
CA GLY A 361 31.69 5.20 -19.19
C GLY A 361 30.20 4.81 -19.07
N GLU A 362 29.63 4.73 -17.86
CA GLU A 362 28.19 4.59 -17.68
C GLU A 362 27.50 5.93 -18.02
N ARG A 363 26.53 5.89 -18.95
CA ARG A 363 25.81 7.09 -19.38
C ARG A 363 24.62 7.34 -18.48
N ILE A 364 24.69 8.40 -17.66
CA ILE A 364 23.54 8.88 -16.89
C ILE A 364 22.67 9.80 -17.77
N PRO A 365 21.36 9.50 -17.94
CA PRO A 365 20.46 10.38 -18.65
C PRO A 365 20.22 11.68 -17.87
N GLN A 366 19.82 12.74 -18.58
CA GLN A 366 19.37 13.96 -17.91
C GLN A 366 18.05 13.71 -17.19
N SER A 367 17.90 14.29 -16.00
CA SER A 367 16.63 14.23 -15.26
C SER A 367 15.55 14.99 -16.04
N PRO A 368 14.35 14.41 -16.20
CA PRO A 368 13.21 15.13 -16.77
C PRO A 368 12.91 16.40 -15.97
N LYS A 369 12.46 17.46 -16.66
CA LYS A 369 12.04 18.69 -16.00
C LYS A 369 10.71 18.49 -15.28
N ASN A 370 10.58 19.10 -14.11
CA ASN A 370 9.32 19.23 -13.41
C ASN A 370 8.37 20.17 -14.16
N LEU A 371 7.32 19.63 -14.77
CA LEU A 371 6.31 20.39 -15.53
C LEU A 371 5.18 20.92 -14.63
N PRO A 372 4.56 22.09 -14.89
CA PRO A 372 3.50 22.61 -14.04
C PRO A 372 2.29 21.67 -14.02
N ARG A 373 1.61 21.58 -12.87
CA ARG A 373 0.35 20.84 -12.69
C ARG A 373 -0.86 21.73 -12.96
N MET A 374 -2.03 21.11 -13.12
CA MET A 374 -3.27 21.81 -13.46
C MET A 374 -4.01 22.27 -12.20
N LYS A 375 -4.65 23.44 -12.28
CA LYS A 375 -5.73 23.85 -11.37
C LYS A 375 -7.09 23.48 -11.95
N VAL A 376 -7.98 22.97 -11.12
CA VAL A 376 -9.41 22.82 -11.44
C VAL A 376 -10.19 23.82 -10.60
N PRO A 377 -10.97 24.73 -11.20
CA PRO A 377 -11.83 25.65 -10.46
C PRO A 377 -12.83 24.93 -9.56
N ASP A 378 -13.50 25.68 -8.68
CA ASP A 378 -14.50 25.12 -7.79
C ASP A 378 -15.62 24.40 -8.55
N VAL A 379 -15.76 23.12 -8.23
CA VAL A 379 -16.83 22.25 -8.71
C VAL A 379 -17.86 22.16 -7.59
N GLN A 380 -19.03 22.75 -7.80
CA GLN A 380 -20.15 22.58 -6.88
C GLN A 380 -20.63 21.12 -6.93
N LEU A 381 -20.69 20.48 -5.76
CA LEU A 381 -21.17 19.11 -5.62
C LEU A 381 -22.60 19.12 -5.10
N LYS A 382 -23.45 18.28 -5.67
CA LYS A 382 -24.85 18.12 -5.28
C LYS A 382 -25.07 16.75 -4.64
N PRO A 383 -25.89 16.64 -3.59
CA PRO A 383 -26.21 15.34 -3.02
C PRO A 383 -26.92 14.47 -4.05
N ILE A 384 -26.52 13.20 -4.13
CA ILE A 384 -27.07 12.21 -5.07
C ILE A 384 -27.52 10.93 -4.37
N ALA A 385 -27.03 10.57 -3.19
CA ALA A 385 -27.55 9.39 -2.51
C ALA A 385 -27.26 9.45 -1.02
N SER A 386 -28.19 8.95 -0.22
CA SER A 386 -27.90 8.61 1.17
C SER A 386 -27.19 7.26 1.18
N LEU A 387 -26.16 7.10 2.00
CA LEU A 387 -25.51 5.80 2.18
C LEU A 387 -26.49 4.75 2.72
N PHE A 388 -27.52 5.18 3.48
CA PHE A 388 -28.54 4.30 4.07
C PHE A 388 -29.74 4.05 3.13
N ASP A 389 -29.69 4.55 1.90
CA ASP A 389 -30.69 4.23 0.89
C ASP A 389 -30.64 2.73 0.56
N GLY A 390 -31.81 2.08 0.46
CA GLY A 390 -31.88 0.65 0.16
C GLY A 390 -31.24 0.25 -1.17
N SER A 391 -31.21 1.16 -2.15
CA SER A 391 -30.50 0.95 -3.43
C SER A 391 -28.97 0.95 -3.29
N ILE A 392 -28.43 1.57 -2.24
CA ILE A 392 -27.00 1.58 -1.92
C ILE A 392 -26.65 0.42 -0.98
N LEU A 393 -27.44 0.22 0.07
CA LEU A 393 -27.20 -0.84 1.07
C LEU A 393 -27.32 -2.25 0.49
N GLY A 394 -28.15 -2.43 -0.54
CA GLY A 394 -28.40 -3.73 -1.14
C GLY A 394 -29.01 -4.73 -0.14
N LYS A 395 -28.58 -5.99 -0.22
CA LYS A 395 -29.11 -7.07 0.61
C LYS A 395 -28.36 -7.20 1.93
N SER A 396 -29.10 -7.30 3.04
CA SER A 396 -28.51 -7.61 4.34
C SER A 396 -28.22 -9.10 4.53
N THR A 397 -27.26 -9.39 5.41
CA THR A 397 -27.05 -10.69 6.04
C THR A 397 -27.57 -10.63 7.47
N TYR A 398 -28.52 -11.49 7.81
CA TYR A 398 -29.04 -11.62 9.17
C TYR A 398 -28.17 -12.54 10.03
N SER A 399 -27.93 -12.18 11.29
CA SER A 399 -27.28 -13.02 12.30
C SER A 399 -27.74 -12.67 13.71
N GLN A 400 -27.58 -13.60 14.67
CA GLN A 400 -27.96 -13.34 16.07
C GLN A 400 -27.01 -12.33 16.73
N ASP A 401 -25.71 -12.50 16.51
CA ASP A 401 -24.68 -11.53 16.87
C ASP A 401 -24.09 -10.89 15.61
N PRO A 402 -23.50 -9.68 15.70
CA PRO A 402 -22.73 -9.10 14.60
C PRO A 402 -21.61 -10.03 14.13
N LYS A 403 -21.26 -9.93 12.85
CA LYS A 403 -20.11 -10.62 12.27
C LYS A 403 -19.03 -9.62 11.89
N THR A 404 -17.78 -10.02 11.99
CA THR A 404 -16.64 -9.25 11.47
C THR A 404 -16.72 -9.14 9.94
N MET A 405 -15.93 -8.22 9.39
CA MET A 405 -15.86 -7.93 7.96
C MET A 405 -15.41 -9.15 7.16
N GLU A 406 -14.46 -9.90 7.71
CA GLU A 406 -13.84 -11.04 7.08
C GLU A 406 -14.76 -12.26 7.07
N ALA A 407 -15.48 -12.49 8.16
CA ALA A 407 -16.54 -13.50 8.25
C ALA A 407 -17.73 -13.24 7.31
N LEU A 408 -17.81 -12.03 6.74
CA LEU A 408 -18.79 -11.64 5.73
C LEU A 408 -18.22 -11.66 4.30
N GLY A 409 -16.95 -12.02 4.14
CA GLY A 409 -16.24 -12.02 2.86
C GLY A 409 -16.05 -10.62 2.28
N GLN A 410 -15.76 -9.63 3.13
CA GLN A 410 -15.40 -8.26 2.73
C GLN A 410 -14.03 -7.91 3.32
N SER A 411 -13.22 -7.15 2.58
CA SER A 411 -11.88 -6.76 3.01
C SER A 411 -11.78 -5.28 3.39
N TYR A 412 -12.48 -4.40 2.66
CA TYR A 412 -12.30 -2.96 2.76
C TYR A 412 -13.63 -2.21 2.88
N GLY A 413 -13.57 -0.91 3.13
CA GLY A 413 -14.73 -0.02 3.15
C GLY A 413 -15.46 -0.05 4.50
N PHE A 414 -16.78 -0.23 4.46
CA PHE A 414 -17.67 -0.02 5.60
C PHE A 414 -18.61 -1.21 5.82
N LEU A 415 -19.12 -1.34 7.04
CA LEU A 415 -20.26 -2.20 7.36
C LEU A 415 -21.32 -1.38 8.08
N LEU A 416 -22.58 -1.59 7.73
CA LEU A 416 -23.70 -1.08 8.51
C LEU A 416 -24.36 -2.23 9.26
N TYR A 417 -24.35 -2.19 10.58
CA TYR A 417 -25.08 -3.10 11.45
C TYR A 417 -26.38 -2.45 11.91
N GLU A 418 -27.52 -3.08 11.64
CA GLU A 418 -28.84 -2.58 12.03
C GLU A 418 -29.55 -3.58 12.95
N HIS A 419 -29.96 -3.10 14.13
CA HIS A 419 -30.78 -3.81 15.09
C HIS A 419 -32.10 -3.06 15.31
N GLN A 420 -33.21 -3.79 15.35
CA GLN A 420 -34.51 -3.23 15.71
C GLN A 420 -34.83 -3.54 17.17
N ALA A 421 -34.96 -2.49 17.98
CA ALA A 421 -35.23 -2.60 19.41
C ALA A 421 -36.58 -3.30 19.67
N THR A 422 -36.55 -4.37 20.45
CA THR A 422 -37.76 -5.16 20.80
C THR A 422 -38.44 -4.67 22.08
N GLU A 423 -37.83 -3.72 22.77
CA GLU A 423 -38.27 -3.13 24.04
C GLU A 423 -37.63 -1.75 24.24
N GLN A 424 -38.05 -1.04 25.27
CA GLN A 424 -37.39 0.21 25.66
C GLN A 424 -36.06 -0.11 26.36
N ILE A 425 -34.99 0.54 25.91
CA ILE A 425 -33.66 0.38 26.50
C ILE A 425 -32.87 1.69 26.39
N GLN A 426 -32.21 2.08 27.48
CA GLN A 426 -31.39 3.28 27.55
C GLN A 426 -30.06 2.93 28.20
N GLY A 427 -28.98 3.52 27.72
CA GLY A 427 -27.66 3.30 28.30
C GLY A 427 -26.50 3.57 27.37
N LEU A 428 -25.29 3.27 27.84
CA LEU A 428 -24.05 3.30 27.09
C LEU A 428 -23.99 2.16 26.08
N VAL A 429 -23.75 2.48 24.81
CA VAL A 429 -23.51 1.48 23.76
C VAL A 429 -22.08 0.95 23.86
N ARG A 430 -21.90 -0.36 23.77
CA ARG A 430 -20.59 -1.00 23.57
C ARG A 430 -20.63 -1.87 22.31
N PRO A 431 -19.95 -1.48 21.22
CA PRO A 431 -19.93 -2.25 19.99
C PRO A 431 -18.87 -3.36 20.07
N GLY A 432 -19.28 -4.57 20.46
CA GLY A 432 -18.36 -5.69 20.60
C GLY A 432 -17.42 -5.54 21.81
N ASP A 433 -16.23 -6.11 21.68
CA ASP A 433 -15.13 -5.98 22.64
C ASP A 433 -14.50 -4.57 22.64
N ARG A 434 -14.33 -3.94 21.46
CA ARG A 434 -13.86 -2.57 21.27
C ARG A 434 -14.24 -2.00 19.90
N PRO A 435 -14.27 -0.67 19.72
CA PRO A 435 -14.37 -0.05 18.40
C PRO A 435 -13.24 -0.53 17.46
N ARG A 436 -13.59 -0.86 16.20
CA ARG A 436 -12.68 -1.24 15.10
C ARG A 436 -13.19 -0.74 13.74
N ASP A 437 -12.76 0.40 13.23
CA ASP A 437 -11.87 1.37 13.86
C ASP A 437 -12.65 2.61 14.29
N ARG A 438 -13.61 3.02 13.46
CA ARG A 438 -14.46 4.16 13.72
C ARG A 438 -15.92 3.78 13.58
N VAL A 439 -16.71 3.98 14.63
CA VAL A 439 -18.11 3.57 14.74
C VAL A 439 -18.99 4.80 14.88
N LEU A 440 -19.75 5.12 13.82
CA LEU A 440 -20.76 6.17 13.85
C LEU A 440 -22.10 5.55 14.25
N ILE A 441 -22.67 6.04 15.35
CA ILE A 441 -23.85 5.45 15.99
C ILE A 441 -25.07 6.29 15.68
N TYR A 442 -26.13 5.66 15.17
CA TYR A 442 -27.39 6.31 14.79
C TYR A 442 -28.57 5.63 15.47
N VAL A 443 -29.61 6.43 15.76
CA VAL A 443 -30.94 5.93 16.11
C VAL A 443 -31.94 6.49 15.10
N ASN A 444 -32.64 5.62 14.38
CA ASN A 444 -33.57 5.99 13.31
C ASN A 444 -32.94 6.97 12.29
N GLY A 445 -31.69 6.70 11.87
CA GLY A 445 -30.95 7.57 10.95
C GLY A 445 -30.51 8.93 11.53
N GLN A 446 -30.58 9.13 12.86
CA GLN A 446 -30.06 10.33 13.52
C GLN A 446 -28.81 9.99 14.34
N ARG A 447 -27.68 10.59 13.98
CA ARG A 447 -26.38 10.36 14.63
C ARG A 447 -26.41 10.78 16.10
N LYS A 448 -25.93 9.90 16.96
CA LYS A 448 -25.82 10.08 18.42
C LYS A 448 -24.39 10.31 18.89
N GLY A 449 -23.41 9.84 18.13
CA GLY A 449 -22.00 10.06 18.42
C GLY A 449 -21.10 9.20 17.55
N VAL A 450 -19.80 9.35 17.77
CA VAL A 450 -18.73 8.62 17.10
C VAL A 450 -17.82 8.02 18.17
N MET A 451 -17.51 6.74 18.07
CA MET A 451 -16.43 6.10 18.82
C MET A 451 -15.27 5.84 17.86
N ASP A 452 -14.08 6.35 18.18
CA ASP A 452 -12.95 6.32 17.26
C ASP A 452 -11.68 5.79 17.95
N SER A 453 -11.10 4.74 17.38
CA SER A 453 -9.88 4.09 17.88
C SER A 453 -8.62 4.90 17.66
N ILE A 454 -8.66 6.03 16.94
CA ILE A 454 -7.51 6.94 16.87
C ILE A 454 -7.22 7.68 18.18
N TYR A 455 -8.12 7.55 19.16
CA TYR A 455 -7.97 8.10 20.49
C TYR A 455 -7.72 6.99 21.51
N SER A 456 -6.74 7.20 22.39
CA SER A 456 -6.46 6.30 23.52
C SER A 456 -7.64 6.11 24.47
N THR A 457 -8.55 7.08 24.52
CA THR A 457 -9.85 6.97 25.20
C THR A 457 -10.95 7.41 24.24
N PRO A 458 -11.56 6.47 23.48
CA PRO A 458 -12.65 6.79 22.58
C PRO A 458 -13.84 7.40 23.34
N ASN A 459 -14.58 8.29 22.67
CA ASN A 459 -15.81 8.86 23.21
C ASN A 459 -16.82 7.76 23.59
N GLN A 460 -17.59 8.03 24.64
CA GLN A 460 -18.70 7.18 25.07
C GLN A 460 -20.01 7.72 24.50
N VAL A 461 -20.85 6.82 23.97
CA VAL A 461 -22.12 7.20 23.33
C VAL A 461 -23.27 6.51 24.04
N THR A 462 -24.20 7.31 24.57
CA THR A 462 -25.44 6.82 25.17
C THR A 462 -26.59 6.92 24.17
N VAL A 463 -27.52 5.97 24.24
CA VAL A 463 -28.74 5.95 23.43
C VAL A 463 -29.96 5.72 24.32
N ASN A 464 -31.13 6.12 23.82
CA ASN A 464 -32.43 5.81 24.40
C ASN A 464 -33.32 5.30 23.26
N LEU A 465 -33.55 3.99 23.22
CA LEU A 465 -34.33 3.30 22.21
C LEU A 465 -35.72 2.99 22.76
N GLN A 466 -36.74 3.28 21.96
CA GLN A 466 -38.09 2.78 22.15
C GLN A 466 -38.27 1.48 21.37
N ARG A 467 -39.29 0.67 21.73
CA ARG A 467 -39.66 -0.50 20.94
C ARG A 467 -39.95 -0.07 19.49
N GLY A 468 -39.30 -0.73 18.54
CA GLY A 468 -39.41 -0.48 17.11
C GLY A 468 -38.33 0.44 16.54
N ASP A 469 -37.60 1.17 17.39
CA ASP A 469 -36.48 2.01 16.96
C ASP A 469 -35.36 1.18 16.34
N LYS A 470 -34.68 1.75 15.36
CA LYS A 470 -33.50 1.18 14.72
C LYS A 470 -32.25 1.73 15.36
N LEU A 471 -31.44 0.88 15.97
CA LEU A 471 -30.04 1.17 16.28
C LEU A 471 -29.20 0.78 15.07
N GLN A 472 -28.41 1.73 14.58
CA GLN A 472 -27.60 1.57 13.38
C GLN A 472 -26.15 1.94 13.70
N LEU A 473 -25.21 1.02 13.48
CA LEU A 473 -23.78 1.20 13.73
C LEU A 473 -23.06 1.13 12.38
N LEU A 474 -22.63 2.28 11.86
CA LEU A 474 -21.79 2.33 10.67
C LEU A 474 -20.33 2.25 11.09
N VAL A 475 -19.66 1.17 10.70
CA VAL A 475 -18.28 0.89 11.05
C VAL A 475 -17.39 1.08 9.83
N GLU A 476 -16.39 1.94 9.96
CA GLU A 476 -15.34 2.16 8.97
C GLU A 476 -14.10 1.32 9.32
N ASN A 477 -13.60 0.55 8.35
CA ASN A 477 -12.24 0.02 8.39
C ASN A 477 -11.27 1.12 7.95
N MET A 478 -10.44 1.61 8.87
CA MET A 478 -9.49 2.70 8.61
C MET A 478 -8.12 2.22 8.15
N GLY A 479 -7.90 0.91 8.08
CA GLY A 479 -6.64 0.27 7.75
C GLY A 479 -6.30 -0.80 8.80
N ARG A 480 -5.99 -2.01 8.36
CA ARG A 480 -5.47 -3.06 9.23
C ARG A 480 -4.06 -2.72 9.67
N THR A 481 -3.77 -3.06 10.93
CA THR A 481 -2.44 -2.87 11.51
C THR A 481 -1.41 -3.59 10.66
N ASP A 482 -0.36 -2.91 10.25
CA ASP A 482 0.67 -3.50 9.38
C ASP A 482 1.99 -3.76 10.09
N PHE A 483 2.17 -3.29 11.32
CA PHE A 483 3.36 -3.52 12.13
C PHE A 483 3.06 -3.65 13.63
N GLY A 484 3.90 -4.39 14.35
CA GLY A 484 3.90 -4.49 15.81
C GLY A 484 3.24 -5.76 16.37
N TYR A 485 3.69 -6.18 17.54
CA TYR A 485 3.15 -7.33 18.27
C TYR A 485 2.60 -6.89 19.65
N PRO A 486 1.40 -7.34 20.06
CA PRO A 486 0.53 -8.31 19.40
C PRO A 486 -0.44 -7.71 18.37
N GLN A 487 -0.41 -6.40 18.10
CA GLN A 487 -1.46 -5.70 17.34
C GLN A 487 -1.60 -6.18 15.88
N LEU A 488 -0.53 -6.69 15.24
CA LEU A 488 -0.61 -7.31 13.90
C LEU A 488 -1.51 -8.55 13.87
N LEU A 489 -1.68 -9.24 15.01
CA LEU A 489 -2.53 -10.43 15.13
C LEU A 489 -4.02 -10.09 15.32
N ASP A 490 -4.37 -8.86 15.70
CA ASP A 490 -5.77 -8.38 15.86
C ASP A 490 -6.23 -7.57 14.64
N ALA A 491 -6.35 -8.28 13.52
CA ALA A 491 -6.62 -7.66 12.22
C ALA A 491 -8.10 -7.68 11.80
N SER A 492 -8.97 -8.31 12.59
CA SER A 492 -10.41 -8.33 12.31
C SER A 492 -10.98 -6.92 12.29
N ARG A 493 -11.96 -6.66 11.41
CA ARG A 493 -12.64 -5.36 11.30
C ARG A 493 -14.14 -5.52 11.39
N GLY A 494 -14.85 -4.41 11.63
CA GLY A 494 -16.28 -4.48 11.98
C GLY A 494 -16.49 -4.67 13.49
N ILE A 495 -17.58 -5.30 13.87
CA ILE A 495 -17.88 -5.60 15.28
C ILE A 495 -17.46 -7.04 15.58
N ASN A 496 -16.55 -7.20 16.53
CA ASN A 496 -16.14 -8.49 17.06
C ASN A 496 -16.83 -8.74 18.41
N GLY A 497 -17.66 -9.78 18.50
CA GLY A 497 -18.48 -10.09 19.67
C GLY A 497 -19.83 -9.36 19.70
N SER A 498 -20.50 -9.43 20.85
CA SER A 498 -21.87 -8.91 20.99
C SER A 498 -21.90 -7.40 21.26
N VAL A 499 -22.96 -6.73 20.79
CA VAL A 499 -23.24 -5.33 21.13
C VAL A 499 -24.09 -5.28 22.39
N THR A 500 -23.75 -4.38 23.33
CA THR A 500 -24.53 -4.19 24.56
C THR A 500 -24.97 -2.74 24.75
N ILE A 501 -26.08 -2.54 25.48
CA ILE A 501 -26.47 -1.25 26.05
C ILE A 501 -26.57 -1.43 27.57
N ASP A 502 -25.73 -0.72 28.34
CA ASP A 502 -25.59 -0.87 29.80
C ASP A 502 -25.50 -2.35 30.25
N GLY A 503 -24.71 -3.14 29.51
CA GLY A 503 -24.46 -4.56 29.81
C GLY A 503 -25.54 -5.52 29.31
N LYS A 504 -26.67 -5.03 28.79
CA LYS A 504 -27.69 -5.87 28.15
C LYS A 504 -27.33 -6.14 26.70
N THR A 505 -27.13 -7.41 26.37
CA THR A 505 -26.82 -7.88 25.02
C THR A 505 -27.99 -7.70 24.06
N LEU A 506 -27.70 -7.15 22.88
CA LEU A 506 -28.63 -7.02 21.77
C LEU A 506 -28.42 -8.15 20.76
N GLN A 507 -29.52 -8.75 20.30
CA GLN A 507 -29.52 -9.84 19.31
C GLN A 507 -30.37 -9.49 18.10
N GLY A 508 -30.12 -10.19 16.98
CA GLY A 508 -30.88 -10.03 15.74
C GLY A 508 -30.42 -8.79 14.98
N TRP A 509 -29.36 -9.00 14.18
CA TRP A 509 -28.65 -7.98 13.43
C TRP A 509 -28.82 -8.21 11.93
N ASN A 510 -29.19 -7.17 11.21
CA ASN A 510 -29.05 -7.09 9.75
C ASN A 510 -27.75 -6.36 9.43
N THR A 511 -26.82 -7.02 8.74
CA THR A 511 -25.54 -6.42 8.35
C THR A 511 -25.51 -6.15 6.86
N TYR A 512 -25.16 -4.94 6.46
CA TYR A 512 -25.02 -4.53 5.06
C TYR A 512 -23.53 -4.30 4.73
N LYS A 513 -23.10 -4.93 3.64
CA LYS A 513 -21.74 -4.86 3.12
C LYS A 513 -21.56 -3.65 2.20
N LEU A 514 -20.60 -2.79 2.51
CA LEU A 514 -20.31 -1.58 1.74
C LEU A 514 -18.82 -1.55 1.35
N PRO A 515 -18.39 -2.41 0.40
CA PRO A 515 -16.99 -2.44 -0.04
C PRO A 515 -16.56 -1.12 -0.70
N LEU A 516 -17.49 -0.46 -1.40
CA LEU A 516 -17.33 0.87 -2.02
C LEU A 516 -16.07 0.99 -2.89
N GLU A 517 -15.68 -0.06 -3.61
CA GLU A 517 -14.61 0.02 -4.61
C GLU A 517 -14.99 1.05 -5.70
N THR A 518 -16.26 1.05 -6.11
CA THR A 518 -16.85 2.03 -7.00
C THR A 518 -17.91 2.87 -6.27
N ALA A 519 -17.98 4.17 -6.60
CA ALA A 519 -19.05 5.04 -6.14
C ALA A 519 -20.32 4.91 -7.02
N PRO A 520 -21.51 5.25 -6.50
CA PRO A 520 -22.66 5.50 -7.35
C PRO A 520 -22.34 6.62 -8.35
N SER A 521 -22.63 6.40 -9.64
CA SER A 521 -22.39 7.40 -10.69
C SER A 521 -23.69 8.06 -11.11
N ALA A 522 -23.74 9.39 -11.11
CA ALA A 522 -24.87 10.13 -11.66
C ALA A 522 -25.01 9.90 -13.18
N GLN A 523 -23.95 9.48 -13.86
CA GLN A 523 -23.95 9.24 -15.31
C GLN A 523 -24.50 7.84 -15.69
N ASN A 524 -24.16 6.79 -14.93
CA ASN A 524 -24.60 5.42 -15.23
C ASN A 524 -26.03 5.12 -14.74
N HIS A 525 -26.52 5.86 -13.75
CA HIS A 525 -27.84 5.62 -13.19
C HIS A 525 -28.98 6.30 -13.97
N GLY A 526 -28.74 6.86 -15.16
CA GLY A 526 -29.82 7.53 -15.90
C GLY A 526 -30.52 8.59 -15.05
N TRP A 527 -29.77 9.36 -14.25
CA TRP A 527 -30.31 10.44 -13.41
C TRP A 527 -30.90 11.61 -14.22
N HIS A 528 -31.06 11.43 -15.53
CA HIS A 528 -32.05 12.13 -16.33
C HIS A 528 -33.42 11.48 -16.15
N GLY A 529 -34.07 11.75 -15.00
CA GLY A 529 -35.50 11.51 -14.85
C GLY A 529 -35.91 10.04 -14.84
N TRP A 530 -35.77 9.40 -13.68
CA TRP A 530 -36.69 8.31 -13.36
C TRP A 530 -38.11 8.89 -13.34
N PRO A 531 -39.10 8.32 -14.07
CA PRO A 531 -40.45 8.89 -14.10
C PRO A 531 -41.02 8.95 -12.69
N GLY A 532 -41.20 10.17 -12.16
CA GLY A 532 -41.79 10.40 -10.83
C GLY A 532 -40.84 10.96 -9.77
N TRP A 533 -39.55 11.14 -10.04
CA TRP A 533 -38.63 11.76 -9.09
C TRP A 533 -38.46 13.26 -9.31
N SER A 534 -38.79 14.06 -8.28
CA SER A 534 -38.64 15.52 -8.30
C SER A 534 -37.43 15.95 -7.49
N GLN A 535 -36.86 17.12 -7.82
CA GLN A 535 -35.66 17.68 -7.17
C GLN A 535 -35.79 17.84 -5.64
N SER A 536 -37.00 17.78 -5.08
CA SER A 536 -37.26 17.77 -3.63
C SER A 536 -37.06 16.41 -2.94
N GLN A 537 -36.69 15.35 -3.68
CA GLN A 537 -36.44 14.00 -3.16
C GLN A 537 -34.94 13.67 -3.02
N PHE A 538 -34.04 14.59 -3.37
CA PHE A 538 -32.62 14.38 -3.11
C PHE A 538 -32.37 14.42 -1.59
N PRO A 539 -31.56 13.50 -1.05
CA PRO A 539 -31.26 13.47 0.37
C PRO A 539 -30.45 14.71 0.72
N HIS A 540 -31.11 15.70 1.31
CA HIS A 540 -30.46 16.88 1.84
C HIS A 540 -30.15 16.64 3.32
N PRO A 541 -28.90 16.85 3.77
CA PRO A 541 -28.61 16.83 5.19
C PRO A 541 -29.46 17.90 5.88
N THR A 542 -30.26 17.47 6.86
CA THR A 542 -31.20 18.35 7.57
C THR A 542 -30.55 18.98 8.80
N ASN A 543 -29.53 18.33 9.36
CA ASN A 543 -28.70 18.81 10.46
C ASN A 543 -27.34 18.06 10.48
N SER A 544 -26.47 18.37 11.46
CA SER A 544 -25.17 17.70 11.69
C SER A 544 -25.27 16.26 12.19
N SER A 545 -26.48 15.75 12.43
CA SER A 545 -26.77 14.36 12.81
C SER A 545 -27.28 13.53 11.64
N SER A 546 -27.22 14.04 10.40
CA SER A 546 -27.64 13.31 9.21
C SER A 546 -26.74 12.09 8.95
N VAL A 547 -27.30 11.07 8.30
CA VAL A 547 -26.53 9.92 7.78
C VAL A 547 -25.55 10.37 6.68
N PRO A 548 -24.53 9.55 6.35
CA PRO A 548 -23.59 9.87 5.28
C PRO A 548 -24.26 10.04 3.91
N VAL A 549 -23.70 10.93 3.09
CA VAL A 549 -24.28 11.30 1.79
C VAL A 549 -23.19 11.29 0.71
N PHE A 550 -23.53 10.73 -0.44
CA PHE A 550 -22.78 10.90 -1.68
C PHE A 550 -23.14 12.22 -2.35
N TYR A 551 -22.13 12.97 -2.75
CA TYR A 551 -22.24 14.18 -3.56
C TYR A 551 -21.55 13.95 -4.90
N SER A 552 -22.12 14.47 -5.99
CA SER A 552 -21.50 14.42 -7.33
C SER A 552 -21.46 15.79 -7.98
N GLY A 553 -20.42 16.01 -8.77
CA GLY A 553 -20.23 17.17 -9.63
C GLY A 553 -19.47 16.79 -10.89
N THR A 554 -19.43 17.70 -11.86
CA THR A 554 -18.66 17.45 -13.09
C THR A 554 -17.80 18.65 -13.46
N PHE A 555 -16.66 18.38 -14.06
CA PHE A 555 -15.74 19.40 -14.56
C PHE A 555 -15.12 18.97 -15.89
N ARG A 556 -14.68 19.95 -16.67
CA ARG A 556 -14.03 19.73 -17.97
C ARG A 556 -12.57 20.11 -17.90
N THR A 557 -11.75 19.40 -18.66
CA THR A 557 -10.32 19.67 -18.79
C THR A 557 -9.93 19.68 -20.27
N ASN A 558 -8.88 20.41 -20.61
CA ASN A 558 -8.30 20.40 -21.97
C ASN A 558 -7.13 19.40 -22.08
N CYS A 559 -7.16 18.37 -21.25
CA CYS A 559 -6.03 17.46 -21.06
C CYS A 559 -5.87 16.51 -22.23
N ARG A 560 -4.62 16.36 -22.67
CA ARG A 560 -4.21 15.26 -23.56
C ARG A 560 -3.98 14.00 -22.71
N SER A 561 -4.04 12.84 -23.37
CA SER A 561 -3.82 11.55 -22.69
C SER A 561 -2.43 11.51 -22.05
N ASN A 562 -2.37 11.15 -20.76
CA ASN A 562 -1.13 10.98 -19.98
C ASN A 562 -0.22 12.21 -19.97
N ASP A 563 -0.79 13.40 -20.15
CA ASP A 563 -0.04 14.65 -20.00
C ASP A 563 0.12 14.93 -18.49
N PRO A 564 1.32 14.80 -17.90
CA PRO A 564 1.52 15.02 -16.47
C PRO A 564 1.27 16.48 -16.07
N THR A 565 1.16 17.41 -17.02
CA THR A 565 0.72 18.77 -16.70
C THR A 565 -0.74 18.85 -16.27
N CYS A 566 -1.48 17.77 -16.48
CA CYS A 566 -2.86 17.60 -16.04
C CYS A 566 -3.01 16.85 -14.71
N ASP A 567 -1.90 16.46 -14.07
CA ASP A 567 -1.94 16.04 -12.68
C ASP A 567 -2.45 17.19 -11.81
N THR A 568 -3.18 16.88 -10.74
CA THR A 568 -3.71 17.87 -9.80
C THR A 568 -3.91 17.22 -8.42
N PHE A 569 -4.14 18.02 -7.39
CA PHE A 569 -4.54 17.55 -6.07
C PHE A 569 -5.97 18.00 -5.75
N ILE A 570 -6.87 17.05 -5.53
CA ILE A 570 -8.27 17.32 -5.19
C ILE A 570 -8.41 17.62 -3.70
N SER A 571 -8.88 18.83 -3.39
CA SER A 571 -9.26 19.25 -2.03
C SER A 571 -10.78 19.33 -1.88
N ILE A 572 -11.29 18.95 -0.71
CA ILE A 572 -12.72 19.05 -0.32
C ILE A 572 -12.83 20.03 0.86
N PRO A 573 -12.71 21.35 0.62
CA PRO A 573 -12.50 22.34 1.69
C PRO A 573 -13.61 22.42 2.73
N ASN A 574 -14.85 22.06 2.35
CA ASN A 574 -16.01 22.11 3.24
C ASN A 574 -16.36 20.74 3.84
N GLY A 575 -15.60 19.70 3.50
CA GLY A 575 -15.83 18.34 4.00
C GLY A 575 -15.11 18.09 5.34
N ILE A 576 -15.57 17.08 6.05
CA ILE A 576 -14.96 16.66 7.32
C ILE A 576 -14.17 15.38 7.10
N LYS A 577 -14.83 14.28 6.73
CA LYS A 577 -14.17 13.00 6.52
C LYS A 577 -14.93 12.20 5.48
N GLY A 578 -14.20 11.52 4.60
CA GLY A 578 -14.85 10.73 3.58
C GLY A 578 -13.93 10.13 2.55
N GLN A 579 -14.52 9.78 1.41
CA GLN A 579 -13.87 9.11 0.30
C GLN A 579 -14.14 9.85 -1.01
N VAL A 580 -13.17 9.92 -1.92
CA VAL A 580 -13.29 10.62 -3.21
C VAL A 580 -13.04 9.67 -4.38
N TRP A 581 -13.91 9.74 -5.39
CA TRP A 581 -13.73 9.08 -6.67
C TRP A 581 -13.74 10.09 -7.80
N VAL A 582 -12.91 9.86 -8.82
CA VAL A 582 -12.96 10.59 -10.10
C VAL A 582 -13.09 9.59 -11.22
N ASN A 583 -14.15 9.73 -12.04
CA ASN A 583 -14.48 8.79 -13.11
C ASN A 583 -14.53 7.31 -12.65
N GLY A 584 -14.97 7.08 -11.41
CA GLY A 584 -15.04 5.74 -10.80
C GLY A 584 -13.73 5.26 -10.18
N PHE A 585 -12.60 5.93 -10.40
CA PHE A 585 -11.33 5.60 -9.75
C PHE A 585 -11.31 6.16 -8.33
N ASN A 586 -11.08 5.30 -7.34
CA ASN A 586 -11.07 5.67 -5.92
C ASN A 586 -9.73 6.31 -5.54
N LEU A 587 -9.72 7.63 -5.34
CA LEU A 587 -8.50 8.38 -5.02
C LEU A 587 -8.01 8.14 -3.59
N GLY A 588 -8.92 7.84 -2.67
CA GLY A 588 -8.57 7.65 -1.26
C GLY A 588 -9.45 8.42 -0.30
N ARG A 589 -9.00 8.44 0.95
CA ARG A 589 -9.66 9.04 2.11
C ARG A 589 -9.25 10.50 2.23
N TYR A 590 -10.19 11.39 2.51
CA TYR A 590 -9.87 12.74 2.98
C TYR A 590 -10.34 12.88 4.43
N TRP A 591 -9.60 13.67 5.21
CA TRP A 591 -9.99 13.99 6.58
C TRP A 591 -9.42 15.33 7.02
N ILE A 592 -10.28 16.21 7.54
CA ILE A 592 -9.94 17.57 7.94
C ILE A 592 -8.84 17.63 9.01
N VAL A 593 -8.72 16.59 9.86
CA VAL A 593 -7.74 16.54 10.96
C VAL A 593 -6.29 16.61 10.47
N GLY A 594 -6.03 16.24 9.21
CA GLY A 594 -4.71 16.33 8.61
C GLY A 594 -3.74 15.23 9.04
N PRO A 595 -2.47 15.30 8.60
CA PRO A 595 -1.86 16.45 7.92
C PRO A 595 -2.24 16.61 6.45
N GLN A 596 -2.66 15.53 5.77
CA GLN A 596 -3.04 15.58 4.35
C GLN A 596 -4.36 16.35 4.14
N GLN A 597 -4.35 17.40 3.30
CA GLN A 597 -5.56 18.19 2.99
C GLN A 597 -6.05 18.07 1.54
N SER A 598 -5.36 17.29 0.72
CA SER A 598 -5.73 17.05 -0.68
C SER A 598 -5.26 15.68 -1.17
N LEU A 599 -6.00 15.09 -2.11
CA LEU A 599 -5.74 13.77 -2.71
C LEU A 599 -5.14 13.90 -4.10
N TYR A 600 -4.09 13.13 -4.39
CA TYR A 600 -3.48 13.13 -5.72
C TYR A 600 -4.41 12.54 -6.79
N LEU A 601 -4.65 13.29 -7.86
CA LEU A 601 -5.37 12.86 -9.05
C LEU A 601 -4.39 12.78 -10.23
N PRO A 602 -3.94 11.58 -10.62
CA PRO A 602 -3.08 11.40 -11.77
C PRO A 602 -3.87 11.61 -13.08
N ALA A 603 -3.30 12.35 -14.04
CA ALA A 603 -3.91 12.67 -15.32
C ALA A 603 -4.47 11.47 -16.11
N PRO A 604 -3.86 10.26 -16.08
CA PRO A 604 -4.42 9.06 -16.69
C PRO A 604 -5.85 8.69 -16.24
N VAL A 605 -6.30 9.13 -15.06
CA VAL A 605 -7.66 8.91 -14.53
C VAL A 605 -8.69 9.84 -15.20
N LEU A 606 -8.25 10.95 -15.80
CA LEU A 606 -9.14 11.89 -16.50
C LEU A 606 -9.64 11.32 -17.83
N LYS A 607 -10.90 11.61 -18.16
CA LYS A 607 -11.49 11.27 -19.45
C LYS A 607 -10.81 12.04 -20.58
N ARG A 608 -10.56 11.32 -21.68
CA ARG A 608 -9.75 11.77 -22.82
C ARG A 608 -10.65 12.34 -23.92
N ALA A 609 -11.13 13.57 -23.77
CA ALA A 609 -11.69 14.29 -24.90
C ALA A 609 -11.58 15.79 -24.68
N TRP A 610 -10.73 16.46 -25.48
CA TRP A 610 -10.56 17.91 -25.59
C TRP A 610 -11.85 18.70 -25.32
N GLY A 611 -12.09 19.11 -24.07
CA GLY A 611 -13.25 19.90 -23.65
C GLY A 611 -14.65 19.31 -23.94
N GLN A 612 -14.77 18.11 -24.51
CA GLN A 612 -16.07 17.53 -24.94
C GLN A 612 -16.66 16.57 -23.92
N GLN A 613 -15.83 15.84 -23.17
CA GLN A 613 -16.30 14.94 -22.11
C GLN A 613 -16.10 15.58 -20.74
N SER A 614 -17.11 15.49 -19.89
CA SER A 614 -17.00 15.93 -18.50
C SER A 614 -16.49 14.78 -17.62
N ASN A 615 -15.49 15.09 -16.80
CA ASN A 615 -15.06 14.25 -15.69
C ASN A 615 -16.10 14.32 -14.59
N GLU A 616 -16.43 13.18 -13.99
CA GLU A 616 -17.28 13.11 -12.80
C GLU A 616 -16.41 13.00 -11.56
N ILE A 617 -16.74 13.78 -10.53
CA ILE A 617 -16.21 13.63 -9.18
C ILE A 617 -17.35 13.24 -8.25
N VAL A 618 -17.13 12.20 -7.45
CA VAL A 618 -18.06 11.73 -6.42
C VAL A 618 -17.36 11.75 -5.08
N VAL A 619 -18.04 12.26 -4.06
CA VAL A 619 -17.55 12.36 -2.68
C VAL A 619 -18.55 11.70 -1.75
N LEU A 620 -18.13 10.71 -0.99
CA LEU A 620 -18.88 10.25 0.18
C LEU A 620 -18.46 11.09 1.37
N GLU A 621 -19.35 11.92 1.91
CA GLU A 621 -19.13 12.67 3.15
C GLU A 621 -19.81 11.92 4.30
N LEU A 622 -19.01 11.55 5.30
CA LEU A 622 -19.48 10.76 6.46
C LEU A 622 -20.20 11.62 7.49
N GLU A 623 -19.99 12.94 7.45
CA GLU A 623 -20.46 13.88 8.45
C GLU A 623 -21.07 15.15 7.83
N PRO A 624 -22.09 14.99 6.98
CA PRO A 624 -22.61 16.12 6.23
C PRO A 624 -23.29 17.14 7.16
N LYS A 625 -22.98 18.42 6.96
CA LYS A 625 -23.57 19.54 7.69
C LYS A 625 -24.68 20.20 6.87
N ALA A 626 -25.80 20.51 7.53
CA ALA A 626 -26.92 21.20 6.89
C ALA A 626 -26.51 22.60 6.42
N GLY A 627 -26.98 22.99 5.23
CA GLY A 627 -26.67 24.29 4.63
C GLY A 627 -25.25 24.44 4.10
N THR A 628 -24.38 23.44 4.27
CA THR A 628 -23.03 23.46 3.71
C THR A 628 -23.06 23.09 2.23
N GLN A 629 -22.61 24.02 1.37
CA GLN A 629 -22.37 23.72 -0.03
C GLN A 629 -21.08 22.91 -0.17
N MET A 630 -21.19 21.64 -0.57
CA MET A 630 -20.02 20.82 -0.86
C MET A 630 -19.35 21.29 -2.16
N ILE A 631 -18.02 21.39 -2.13
CA ILE A 631 -17.18 21.84 -3.24
C ILE A 631 -15.98 20.89 -3.35
N ALA A 632 -15.57 20.59 -4.57
CA ALA A 632 -14.24 20.06 -4.87
C ALA A 632 -13.44 21.08 -5.68
N ARG A 633 -12.12 21.11 -5.47
CA ARG A 633 -11.18 21.97 -6.20
C ARG A 633 -9.91 21.19 -6.52
N GLY A 634 -9.33 21.43 -7.69
CA GLY A 634 -8.02 20.91 -8.07
C GLY A 634 -6.93 21.95 -7.85
N LEU A 635 -5.89 21.56 -7.11
CA LEU A 635 -4.73 22.37 -6.76
C LEU A 635 -3.53 21.93 -7.58
N ASP A 636 -2.70 22.88 -8.00
CA ASP A 636 -1.42 22.63 -8.66
C ASP A 636 -0.28 22.39 -7.67
N GLU A 637 -0.47 22.75 -6.40
CA GLU A 637 0.40 22.44 -5.28
C GLU A 637 -0.39 21.81 -4.16
N ARG A 638 0.29 20.94 -3.41
CA ARG A 638 -0.32 20.21 -2.32
C ARG A 638 -0.46 21.12 -1.10
N VAL A 639 -1.53 20.89 -0.32
CA VAL A 639 -1.73 21.55 0.96
C VAL A 639 -1.58 20.53 2.08
N TRP A 640 -0.80 20.93 3.08
CA TRP A 640 -0.61 20.22 4.33
C TRP A 640 -1.10 21.09 5.47
N GLY A 641 -1.65 20.48 6.51
CA GLY A 641 -2.08 21.18 7.71
C GLY A 641 -2.95 20.31 8.60
N ASN A 642 -2.94 20.62 9.89
CA ASN A 642 -3.81 19.99 10.88
C ASN A 642 -4.92 20.95 11.27
N ASN A 643 -6.11 20.39 11.47
CA ASN A 643 -7.25 21.13 12.02
C ASN A 643 -7.79 20.38 13.25
N PRO A 644 -8.47 21.09 14.17
CA PRO A 644 -9.16 20.42 15.26
C PRO A 644 -10.14 19.36 14.75
N ASP A 645 -10.14 18.18 15.37
CA ASP A 645 -11.13 17.16 15.06
C ASP A 645 -12.51 17.60 15.61
N PRO A 646 -13.53 17.77 14.75
CA PRO A 646 -14.87 18.12 15.20
C PRO A 646 -15.53 17.06 16.10
N ASP A 647 -15.05 15.82 16.12
CA ASP A 647 -15.57 14.76 16.99
C ASP A 647 -14.89 14.70 18.36
N ARG A 648 -13.82 15.48 18.58
CA ARG A 648 -13.13 15.54 19.86
C ARG A 648 -13.68 16.68 20.71
N SER A 649 -14.28 16.35 21.84
CA SER A 649 -14.83 17.30 22.83
C SER A 649 -13.80 17.78 23.84
#